data_AF-A0A930FRE7-F1
#
_entry.id   AF-A0A930FRE7-F1
#
_cell.length_a   1.000
_cell.length_b   1.000
_cell.length_c   1.000
_cell.angle_alpha   90.00
_cell.angle_beta   90.00
_cell.angle_gamma   90.00
#
_symmetry.space_group_name_H-M   'P 1'
#
loop_
_entity.id
_entity.type
_entity.pdbx_description
1 polymer ?
#
loop_
_entity_poly.entity_id
_entity_poly.type
_entity_poly.pdbx_seq_one_letter_code
_entity_poly.pdbx_strand_id
1 'polypeptide(L)'
;MAIQITITVKDKKKRSSAGEKLFTRKPNAKGKHLIIVESPAKAKTIERILGSNYKVLASMGHLRDLPQRTLGVDVENDFKPEYVNSAERADVIENLQKEANKSKDILLATDPDREGEAISWHLSKLLDVDPRSNARVAFHEITPTAIKEAVLHPEPIDLNRVDAQQARRVLDRLVGYKLSPWLWKQVYRGLSAGRVQSVATRLICEREEEIQAFKPVEYWTVEGIYCTEEKESFKAKLTQVDGKEAKIHNAEEADRVVRGILKQPAEITSVTKTKKQRKAKPPYTTSTMQQDAVNRLNFGSKKTMALAQMLYEGIEIPGHGHVGLITYMRTDSTRISDEMIKQVRPYIERVYGKDYLPPKPNVYARGKDSQDAHEAIRPTNLQFAPDMLAAVLSRDQLRLYTLIWNRFLASQMAPQISQATNAVLQSGIYILRATGTQILFDGFTVLRTVKEKKQDNEELPLLPALHKGHTVLNTKAEGEQHFTAPPPRYTEASLIKTLEEKGIGRPSTYAPILDTIQRRKYVEKEGKQFVPTDIGFKVTDLLKKYFAGIVSVDFTAQLETWLDKIADGKATYKKVMSGFWDVFERELQNANLEVAKAKEENQEVSDVICEKCGAHMIVKMSRYGKYLACPNFPSCKNIKPYHTGEEKEEVSEIDCDKCGAKMVYRQGPYGRYLKCPECGQNKAIVIDTGIECPKCHEGHLVKRRSKRGRYFYGCSCYPACDMAVWDEPVNEFCSVCGAIKVKKVRKNKEEELICSNPECTTHPKKKTVTKTSAAKKKTTTAKKTTAGAAGKTKTGAGD
;
A
#
# COMPACT_ATOMS: atom_id res chain seq x y z
N MET A 1 -49.87 -37.16 -24.32
CA MET A 1 -50.24 -35.76 -24.05
C MET A 1 -49.03 -35.06 -23.45
N ALA A 2 -48.35 -34.23 -24.24
CA ALA A 2 -47.18 -33.46 -23.80
C ALA A 2 -47.66 -32.18 -23.11
N ILE A 3 -47.18 -31.93 -21.89
CA ILE A 3 -47.43 -30.67 -21.19
C ILE A 3 -46.51 -29.61 -21.80
N GLN A 4 -47.08 -28.73 -22.62
CA GLN A 4 -46.42 -27.53 -23.12
C GLN A 4 -46.37 -26.48 -21.98
N ILE A 5 -45.16 -26.18 -21.50
CA ILE A 5 -44.93 -25.03 -20.62
C ILE A 5 -44.57 -23.84 -21.51
N THR A 6 -45.52 -22.93 -21.70
CA THR A 6 -45.32 -21.68 -22.44
C THR A 6 -44.71 -20.64 -21.50
N ILE A 7 -43.44 -20.29 -21.71
CA ILE A 7 -42.78 -19.20 -20.97
C ILE A 7 -43.13 -17.88 -21.65
N THR A 8 -44.03 -17.11 -21.03
CA THR A 8 -44.35 -15.74 -21.47
C THR A 8 -43.27 -14.79 -20.94
N VAL A 9 -42.39 -14.30 -21.81
CA VAL A 9 -41.48 -13.20 -21.48
C VAL A 9 -42.29 -11.91 -21.49
N LYS A 10 -42.80 -11.51 -20.32
CA LYS A 10 -43.24 -10.13 -20.11
C LYS A 10 -42.00 -9.25 -20.04
N ASP A 11 -41.87 -8.31 -20.98
CA ASP A 11 -40.97 -7.18 -20.82
C ASP A 11 -41.24 -6.55 -19.45
N LYS A 12 -40.21 -6.53 -18.61
CA LYS A 12 -40.24 -5.74 -17.39
C LYS A 12 -40.49 -4.30 -17.84
N LYS A 13 -41.70 -3.80 -17.58
CA LYS A 13 -41.94 -2.35 -17.51
C LYS A 13 -40.72 -1.73 -16.82
N LYS A 14 -40.01 -0.86 -17.53
CA LYS A 14 -39.05 0.07 -16.93
C LYS A 14 -39.76 0.61 -15.69
N ARG A 15 -39.25 0.29 -14.50
CA ARG A 15 -39.53 1.11 -13.33
C ARG A 15 -39.01 2.47 -13.74
N SER A 16 -39.92 3.39 -14.08
CA SER A 16 -39.61 4.80 -14.04
C SER A 16 -38.99 5.04 -12.69
N SER A 17 -37.74 5.50 -12.67
CA SER A 17 -37.12 6.05 -11.47
C SER A 17 -38.11 7.09 -10.94
N ALA A 18 -38.83 6.76 -9.86
CA ALA A 18 -39.47 7.81 -9.08
C ALA A 18 -38.32 8.75 -8.72
N GLY A 19 -38.30 9.94 -9.32
CA GLY A 19 -37.21 10.88 -9.16
C GLY A 19 -36.94 11.04 -7.68
N GLU A 20 -35.70 10.77 -7.27
CA GLU A 20 -35.26 10.98 -5.89
C GLU A 20 -35.67 12.41 -5.52
N LYS A 21 -36.48 12.59 -4.47
CA LYS A 21 -36.90 13.93 -4.04
C LYS A 21 -35.63 14.71 -3.70
N LEU A 22 -35.24 15.61 -4.60
CA LEU A 22 -34.08 16.47 -4.44
C LEU A 22 -34.32 17.35 -3.20
N PHE A 23 -33.35 17.35 -2.30
CA PHE A 23 -33.34 18.27 -1.16
C PHE A 23 -33.34 19.70 -1.69
N THR A 24 -34.23 20.54 -1.17
CA THR A 24 -34.28 21.98 -1.48
C THR A 24 -33.84 22.75 -0.25
N ARG A 25 -32.79 23.57 -0.39
CA ARG A 25 -32.20 24.30 0.73
C ARG A 25 -33.07 25.50 1.11
N LYS A 26 -33.25 25.68 2.42
CA LYS A 26 -33.88 26.85 3.03
C LYS A 26 -32.84 27.56 3.90
N PRO A 27 -32.07 28.53 3.35
CA PRO A 27 -30.97 29.16 4.06
C PRO A 27 -31.47 30.03 5.23
N ASN A 28 -30.72 30.04 6.32
CA ASN A 28 -30.96 30.92 7.46
C ASN A 28 -30.01 32.12 7.40
N ALA A 29 -30.53 33.31 7.07
CA ALA A 29 -29.72 34.52 6.92
C ALA A 29 -28.94 34.93 8.18
N LYS A 30 -29.40 34.51 9.37
CA LYS A 30 -28.73 34.76 10.67
C LYS A 30 -27.84 33.59 11.11
N GLY A 31 -27.69 32.57 10.27
CA GLY A 31 -26.89 31.38 10.54
C GLY A 31 -25.39 31.62 10.41
N LYS A 32 -24.61 30.63 10.83
CA LYS A 32 -23.16 30.59 10.59
C LYS A 32 -22.85 30.26 9.14
N HIS A 33 -21.61 30.49 8.72
CA HIS A 33 -21.08 29.98 7.46
C HIS A 33 -20.78 28.49 7.59
N LEU A 34 -21.36 27.63 6.74
CA LEU A 34 -21.11 26.19 6.77
C LEU A 34 -19.96 25.85 5.83
N ILE A 35 -18.92 25.20 6.36
CA ILE A 35 -17.82 24.67 5.56
C ILE A 35 -17.85 23.15 5.60
N ILE A 36 -17.70 22.51 4.44
CA ILE A 36 -17.69 21.05 4.32
C ILE A 36 -16.34 20.59 3.79
N VAL A 37 -15.73 19.66 4.50
CA VAL A 37 -14.43 19.05 4.18
C VAL A 37 -14.55 17.52 4.14
N GLU A 38 -13.52 16.79 3.70
CA GLU A 38 -13.61 15.34 3.63
C GLU A 38 -13.50 14.63 4.98
N SER A 39 -12.66 15.14 5.89
CA SER A 39 -12.28 14.39 7.09
C SER A 39 -12.57 15.13 8.39
N PRO A 40 -12.91 14.40 9.48
CA PRO A 40 -13.16 15.01 10.78
C PRO A 40 -11.96 15.75 11.38
N ALA A 41 -10.74 15.29 11.10
CA ALA A 41 -9.52 15.94 11.60
C ALA A 41 -9.35 17.32 10.95
N LYS A 42 -9.46 17.39 9.61
CA LYS A 42 -9.45 18.63 8.83
C LYS A 42 -10.54 19.60 9.29
N ALA A 43 -11.74 19.09 9.59
CA ALA A 43 -12.85 19.91 10.08
C ALA A 43 -12.50 20.63 11.40
N LYS A 44 -11.91 19.92 12.36
CA LYS A 44 -11.48 20.49 13.64
C LYS A 44 -10.41 21.56 13.47
N THR A 45 -9.41 21.31 12.62
CA THR A 45 -8.33 22.27 12.34
C THR A 45 -8.88 23.58 11.80
N ILE A 46 -9.76 23.49 10.80
CA ILE A 46 -10.30 24.66 10.09
C ILE A 46 -11.31 25.42 10.96
N GLU A 47 -12.18 24.72 11.70
CA GLU A 47 -13.14 25.37 12.61
C GLU A 47 -12.42 26.22 13.67
N ARG A 48 -11.27 25.73 14.16
CA ARG A 48 -10.44 26.47 15.11
C ARG A 48 -9.78 27.71 14.51
N ILE A 49 -9.30 27.62 13.26
CA ILE A 49 -8.66 28.74 12.56
C ILE A 49 -9.64 29.88 12.27
N LEU A 50 -10.86 29.52 11.85
CA LEU A 50 -11.88 30.46 11.40
C LEU A 50 -12.76 31.01 12.53
N GLY A 51 -12.87 30.28 13.64
CA GLY A 51 -13.56 30.73 14.84
C GLY A 51 -15.08 30.60 14.79
N SER A 52 -15.76 31.31 15.71
CA SER A 52 -17.16 31.06 16.06
C SER A 52 -18.20 31.35 14.97
N ASN A 53 -17.85 32.16 13.97
CA ASN A 53 -18.75 32.52 12.86
C ASN A 53 -18.92 31.39 11.84
N TYR A 54 -18.07 30.37 11.91
CA TYR A 54 -18.06 29.23 11.00
C TYR A 54 -18.51 27.95 11.73
N LYS A 55 -19.17 27.07 10.99
CA LYS A 55 -19.43 25.69 11.37
C LYS A 55 -18.74 24.81 10.35
N VAL A 56 -17.89 23.88 10.78
CA VAL A 56 -17.18 22.98 9.85
C VAL A 56 -17.62 21.54 10.08
N LEU A 57 -18.01 20.86 9.00
CA LEU A 57 -18.46 19.46 9.01
C LEU A 57 -17.66 18.62 8.01
N ALA A 58 -17.64 17.31 8.25
CA ALA A 58 -16.94 16.36 7.39
C ALA A 58 -17.94 15.50 6.60
N SER A 59 -17.70 15.31 5.30
CA SER A 59 -18.46 14.39 4.44
C SER A 59 -18.03 12.93 4.60
N MET A 60 -16.86 12.69 5.22
CA MET A 60 -16.22 11.37 5.32
C MET A 60 -15.86 10.77 3.96
N GLY A 61 -15.56 11.62 2.97
CA GLY A 61 -15.26 11.26 1.58
C GLY A 61 -16.49 11.34 0.67
N HIS A 62 -16.58 10.44 -0.31
CA HIS A 62 -17.72 10.38 -1.23
C HIS A 62 -19.03 9.99 -0.52
N LEU A 63 -20.11 10.71 -0.83
CA LEU A 63 -21.48 10.42 -0.37
C LEU A 63 -22.40 9.97 -1.52
N ARG A 64 -21.94 10.08 -2.76
CA ARG A 64 -22.59 9.57 -3.97
C ARG A 64 -21.59 8.79 -4.79
N ASP A 65 -22.05 7.70 -5.40
CA ASP A 65 -21.26 6.89 -6.35
C ASP A 65 -22.22 6.20 -7.33
N LEU A 66 -21.65 5.58 -8.36
CA LEU A 66 -22.37 4.71 -9.27
C LEU A 66 -22.94 3.50 -8.51
N PRO A 67 -24.16 3.02 -8.86
CA PRO A 67 -24.82 1.91 -8.17
C PRO A 67 -23.94 0.65 -8.12
N GLN A 68 -23.96 -0.06 -6.98
CA GLN A 68 -23.10 -1.24 -6.77
C GLN A 68 -23.50 -2.48 -7.58
N ARG A 69 -24.77 -2.59 -8.01
CA ARG A 69 -25.33 -3.81 -8.62
C ARG A 69 -25.61 -3.70 -10.11
N THR A 70 -25.63 -2.49 -10.66
CA THR A 70 -25.88 -2.22 -12.08
C THR A 70 -24.71 -1.46 -12.68
N LEU A 71 -24.64 -1.36 -14.01
CA LEU A 71 -23.56 -0.62 -14.67
C LEU A 71 -23.56 0.85 -14.22
N GLY A 72 -24.75 1.47 -14.14
CA GLY A 72 -24.92 2.86 -13.72
C GLY A 72 -24.39 3.87 -14.74
N VAL A 73 -24.18 3.45 -15.98
CA VAL A 73 -23.67 4.27 -17.08
C VAL A 73 -24.52 3.95 -18.30
N ASP A 74 -25.12 4.98 -18.88
CA ASP A 74 -25.88 4.87 -20.12
C ASP A 74 -24.94 5.04 -21.32
N VAL A 75 -24.51 3.91 -21.90
CA VAL A 75 -23.55 3.89 -23.01
C VAL A 75 -24.14 4.48 -24.30
N GLU A 76 -25.46 4.36 -24.50
CA GLU A 76 -26.14 4.84 -25.71
C GLU A 76 -26.39 6.36 -25.66
N ASN A 77 -26.48 6.92 -24.46
CA ASN A 77 -26.71 8.35 -24.24
C ASN A 77 -25.47 9.03 -23.66
N ASP A 78 -24.42 9.13 -24.48
CA ASP A 78 -23.19 9.87 -24.19
C ASP A 78 -22.48 9.46 -22.89
N PHE A 79 -22.56 8.18 -22.52
CA PHE A 79 -21.94 7.62 -21.30
C PHE A 79 -22.41 8.30 -20.02
N LYS A 80 -23.67 8.77 -19.98
CA LYS A 80 -24.19 9.51 -18.83
C LYS A 80 -24.17 8.65 -17.55
N PRO A 81 -23.48 9.07 -16.47
CA PRO A 81 -23.47 8.35 -15.21
C PRO A 81 -24.76 8.57 -14.41
N GLU A 82 -25.25 7.50 -13.77
CA GLU A 82 -26.31 7.54 -12.77
C GLU A 82 -25.69 7.43 -11.37
N TYR A 83 -25.79 8.50 -10.59
CA TYR A 83 -25.26 8.56 -9.23
C TYR A 83 -26.36 8.37 -8.19
N VAL A 84 -26.13 7.42 -7.28
CA VAL A 84 -27.02 7.14 -6.14
C VAL A 84 -26.39 7.60 -4.84
N ASN A 85 -27.22 7.95 -3.87
CA ASN A 85 -26.78 8.32 -2.53
C ASN A 85 -26.29 7.08 -1.76
N SER A 86 -25.27 7.27 -0.93
CA SER A 86 -24.69 6.21 -0.11
C SER A 86 -25.67 5.81 1.01
N ALA A 87 -26.30 4.63 0.88
CA ALA A 87 -27.18 4.08 1.91
C ALA A 87 -26.46 3.86 3.25
N GLU A 88 -25.18 3.49 3.23
CA GLU A 88 -24.36 3.27 4.45
C GLU A 88 -24.03 4.57 5.20
N ARG A 89 -24.28 5.74 4.61
CA ARG A 89 -23.92 7.07 5.15
C ARG A 89 -25.09 8.04 5.09
N ALA A 90 -26.31 7.52 5.17
CA ALA A 90 -27.53 8.32 5.13
C ALA A 90 -27.59 9.31 6.30
N ASP A 91 -27.13 8.90 7.48
CA ASP A 91 -27.00 9.72 8.69
C ASP A 91 -26.11 10.95 8.47
N VAL A 92 -24.99 10.80 7.77
CA VAL A 92 -24.10 11.91 7.41
C VAL A 92 -24.81 12.88 6.46
N ILE A 93 -25.50 12.37 5.43
CA ILE A 93 -26.25 13.19 4.47
C ILE A 93 -27.33 14.00 5.18
N GLU A 94 -28.15 13.35 6.02
CA GLU A 94 -29.20 14.00 6.79
C GLU A 94 -28.66 15.10 7.71
N ASN A 95 -27.53 14.84 8.38
CA ASN A 95 -26.89 15.83 9.24
C ASN A 95 -26.36 17.03 8.45
N LEU A 96 -25.73 16.80 7.29
CA LEU A 96 -25.25 17.88 6.42
C LEU A 96 -26.42 18.74 5.90
N GLN A 97 -27.51 18.11 5.45
CA GLN A 97 -28.71 18.81 4.97
C GLN A 97 -29.38 19.63 6.08
N LYS A 98 -29.44 19.08 7.30
CA LYS A 98 -29.96 19.80 8.48
C LYS A 98 -29.13 21.05 8.78
N GLU A 99 -27.81 20.93 8.82
CA GLU A 99 -26.93 22.05 9.12
C GLU A 99 -26.85 23.05 7.94
N ALA A 100 -26.99 22.60 6.70
CA ALA A 100 -27.12 23.45 5.51
C ALA A 100 -28.31 24.41 5.60
N ASN A 101 -29.46 23.96 6.15
CA ASN A 101 -30.64 24.81 6.38
C ASN A 101 -30.46 25.79 7.56
N LYS A 102 -29.62 25.45 8.54
CA LYS A 102 -29.33 26.36 9.67
C LYS A 102 -28.31 27.44 9.34
N SER A 103 -27.62 27.30 8.21
CA SER A 103 -26.46 28.10 7.84
C SER A 103 -26.81 29.16 6.80
N LYS A 104 -26.06 30.27 6.81
CA LYS A 104 -26.24 31.40 5.91
C LYS A 104 -25.86 31.03 4.48
N ASP A 105 -24.65 30.51 4.31
CA ASP A 105 -24.09 30.02 3.05
C ASP A 105 -23.34 28.69 3.28
N ILE A 106 -22.86 28.10 2.19
CA ILE A 106 -22.12 26.84 2.18
C ILE A 106 -20.86 27.04 1.36
N LEU A 107 -19.71 26.68 1.94
CA LEU A 107 -18.43 26.60 1.27
C LEU A 107 -17.94 25.14 1.25
N LEU A 108 -17.41 24.72 0.11
CA LEU A 108 -16.95 23.37 -0.17
C LEU A 108 -15.41 23.39 -0.20
N ALA A 109 -14.82 22.89 0.89
CA ALA A 109 -13.39 22.98 1.18
C ALA A 109 -12.68 21.62 1.03
N THR A 110 -13.02 20.90 -0.04
CA THR A 110 -12.37 19.63 -0.39
C THR A 110 -10.93 19.84 -0.84
N ASP A 111 -10.13 18.77 -0.80
CA ASP A 111 -8.76 18.70 -1.25
C ASP A 111 -8.61 19.22 -2.69
N PRO A 112 -7.48 19.86 -3.02
CA PRO A 112 -7.31 20.59 -4.27
C PRO A 112 -7.00 19.69 -5.48
N ASP A 113 -7.47 18.44 -5.50
CA ASP A 113 -7.30 17.50 -6.60
C ASP A 113 -8.63 17.20 -7.32
N ARG A 114 -8.57 16.47 -8.44
CA ARG A 114 -9.78 16.07 -9.20
C ARG A 114 -10.77 15.22 -8.39
N GLU A 115 -10.28 14.47 -7.39
CA GLU A 115 -11.14 13.66 -6.51
C GLU A 115 -11.95 14.58 -5.58
N GLY A 116 -11.27 15.53 -4.93
CA GLY A 116 -11.88 16.57 -4.12
C GLY A 116 -12.87 17.43 -4.91
N GLU A 117 -12.57 17.76 -6.17
CA GLU A 117 -13.49 18.52 -7.02
C GLU A 117 -14.78 17.75 -7.32
N ALA A 118 -14.68 16.46 -7.63
CA ALA A 118 -15.83 15.58 -7.81
C ALA A 118 -16.64 15.38 -6.51
N ILE A 119 -15.99 15.35 -5.34
CA ILE A 119 -16.68 15.33 -4.04
C ILE A 119 -17.47 16.63 -3.85
N SER A 120 -16.86 17.79 -4.11
CA SER A 120 -17.53 19.09 -4.05
C SER A 120 -18.74 19.14 -4.99
N TRP A 121 -18.60 18.65 -6.23
CA TRP A 121 -19.71 18.56 -7.16
C TRP A 121 -20.84 17.67 -6.65
N HIS A 122 -20.55 16.49 -6.09
CA HIS A 122 -21.58 15.64 -5.49
C HIS A 122 -22.28 16.31 -4.30
N LEU A 123 -21.52 17.00 -3.44
CA LEU A 123 -22.07 17.77 -2.32
C LEU A 123 -22.97 18.91 -2.79
N SER A 124 -22.60 19.59 -3.88
CA SER A 124 -23.43 20.66 -4.46
C SER A 124 -24.83 20.15 -4.83
N LYS A 125 -24.93 18.92 -5.34
CA LYS A 125 -26.20 18.27 -5.66
C LYS A 125 -26.97 17.79 -4.43
N LEU A 126 -26.29 17.37 -3.37
CA LEU A 126 -26.91 16.91 -2.12
C LEU A 126 -27.46 18.04 -1.27
N LEU A 127 -26.89 19.24 -1.40
CA LEU A 127 -27.10 20.38 -0.52
C LEU A 127 -27.71 21.59 -1.23
N ASP A 128 -28.10 21.42 -2.49
CA ASP A 128 -28.75 22.46 -3.30
C ASP A 128 -27.89 23.73 -3.40
N VAL A 129 -26.64 23.55 -3.83
CA VAL A 129 -25.68 24.62 -4.12
C VAL A 129 -25.46 24.67 -5.63
N ASP A 130 -25.55 25.86 -6.21
CA ASP A 130 -25.23 26.05 -7.63
C ASP A 130 -23.71 25.86 -7.84
N PRO A 131 -23.26 24.87 -8.65
CA PRO A 131 -21.83 24.68 -8.92
C PRO A 131 -21.17 25.87 -9.62
N ARG A 132 -21.94 26.77 -10.23
CA ARG A 132 -21.44 28.01 -10.86
C ARG A 132 -21.27 29.17 -9.88
N SER A 133 -21.79 29.03 -8.66
CA SER A 133 -21.61 30.03 -7.61
C SER A 133 -20.24 29.89 -6.95
N ASN A 134 -19.73 31.01 -6.39
CA ASN A 134 -18.47 31.06 -5.67
C ASN A 134 -18.60 30.35 -4.31
N ALA A 135 -18.49 29.03 -4.33
CA ALA A 135 -18.64 28.17 -3.16
C ALA A 135 -17.44 27.24 -2.93
N ARG A 136 -16.51 27.11 -3.86
CA ARG A 136 -15.34 26.22 -3.77
C ARG A 136 -14.16 26.93 -3.10
N VAL A 137 -13.60 26.31 -2.06
CA VAL A 137 -12.44 26.83 -1.32
C VAL A 137 -11.29 25.83 -1.39
N ALA A 138 -10.23 26.14 -2.15
CA ALA A 138 -9.06 25.27 -2.31
C ALA A 138 -7.85 25.81 -1.53
N PHE A 139 -7.08 24.93 -0.90
CA PHE A 139 -5.83 25.27 -0.22
C PHE A 139 -4.87 24.07 -0.25
N HIS A 140 -3.56 24.34 -0.19
CA HIS A 140 -2.50 23.33 -0.29
C HIS A 140 -1.81 23.02 1.05
N GLU A 141 -2.12 23.80 2.08
CA GLU A 141 -1.68 23.63 3.46
C GLU A 141 -2.75 24.17 4.41
N ILE A 142 -2.81 23.62 5.62
CA ILE A 142 -3.80 24.01 6.64
C ILE A 142 -3.13 24.94 7.65
N THR A 143 -2.81 26.15 7.20
CA THR A 143 -2.25 27.23 8.03
C THR A 143 -3.28 28.34 8.25
N PRO A 144 -3.19 29.11 9.35
CA PRO A 144 -4.12 30.21 9.60
C PRO A 144 -4.21 31.22 8.45
N THR A 145 -3.08 31.56 7.83
CA THR A 145 -3.01 32.48 6.70
C THR A 145 -3.69 31.89 5.47
N ALA A 146 -3.29 30.68 5.04
CA ALA A 146 -3.81 30.05 3.82
C ALA A 146 -5.32 29.81 3.89
N ILE A 147 -5.84 29.36 5.04
CA ILE A 147 -7.27 29.09 5.22
C ILE A 147 -8.10 30.37 5.22
N LYS A 148 -7.63 31.43 5.90
CA LYS A 148 -8.36 32.71 5.93
C LYS A 148 -8.41 33.34 4.53
N GLU A 149 -7.30 33.31 3.80
CA GLU A 149 -7.24 33.83 2.43
C GLU A 149 -8.17 33.04 1.50
N ALA A 150 -8.11 31.71 1.55
CA ALA A 150 -8.93 30.86 0.68
C ALA A 150 -10.44 31.02 0.93
N VAL A 151 -10.87 31.28 2.16
CA VAL A 151 -12.28 31.51 2.49
C VAL A 151 -12.78 32.90 2.05
N LEU A 152 -11.89 33.88 1.91
CA LEU A 152 -12.23 35.21 1.39
C LEU A 152 -12.41 35.21 -0.14
N HIS A 153 -11.76 34.28 -0.84
CA HIS A 153 -11.78 34.19 -2.29
C HIS A 153 -12.30 32.83 -2.79
N PRO A 154 -13.57 32.46 -2.51
CA PRO A 154 -14.14 31.24 -3.06
C PRO A 154 -14.35 31.36 -4.58
N GLU A 155 -14.19 30.25 -5.27
CA GLU A 155 -14.33 30.13 -6.73
C GLU A 155 -15.52 29.22 -7.08
N PRO A 156 -15.95 29.18 -8.36
CA PRO A 156 -16.86 28.14 -8.84
C PRO A 156 -16.23 26.75 -8.81
N ILE A 157 -17.05 25.70 -8.84
CA ILE A 157 -16.56 24.33 -9.01
C ILE A 157 -15.99 24.18 -10.42
N ASP A 158 -14.78 23.65 -10.54
CA ASP A 158 -14.15 23.38 -11.84
C ASP A 158 -14.79 22.14 -12.49
N LEU A 159 -15.77 22.38 -13.38
CA LEU A 159 -16.51 21.33 -14.07
C LEU A 159 -15.63 20.49 -15.00
N ASN A 160 -14.53 21.04 -15.53
CA ASN A 160 -13.60 20.27 -16.36
C ASN A 160 -12.87 19.22 -15.53
N ARG A 161 -12.42 19.58 -14.32
CA ARG A 161 -11.83 18.63 -13.36
C ARG A 161 -12.83 17.59 -12.89
N VAL A 162 -14.10 17.98 -12.68
CA VAL A 162 -15.19 17.04 -12.39
C VAL A 162 -15.34 16.05 -13.54
N ASP A 163 -15.48 16.52 -14.78
CA ASP A 163 -15.63 15.68 -15.97
C ASP A 163 -14.44 14.72 -16.15
N ALA A 164 -13.21 15.17 -15.86
CA ALA A 164 -12.03 14.30 -15.88
C ALA A 164 -12.12 13.18 -14.84
N GLN A 165 -12.59 13.48 -13.63
CA GLN A 165 -12.81 12.45 -12.60
C GLN A 165 -13.96 11.50 -12.97
N GLN A 166 -15.06 12.04 -13.52
CA GLN A 166 -16.19 11.24 -13.98
C GLN A 166 -15.77 10.30 -15.12
N ALA A 167 -15.03 10.81 -16.11
CA ALA A 167 -14.48 10.01 -17.22
C ALA A 167 -13.67 8.85 -16.65
N ARG A 168 -12.73 9.12 -15.74
CA ARG A 168 -11.95 8.07 -15.07
C ARG A 168 -12.84 7.04 -14.39
N ARG A 169 -13.83 7.48 -13.60
CA ARG A 169 -14.74 6.61 -12.84
C ARG A 169 -15.58 5.72 -13.75
N VAL A 170 -16.08 6.28 -14.86
CA VAL A 170 -16.90 5.60 -15.86
C VAL A 170 -16.07 4.62 -16.68
N LEU A 171 -14.86 5.00 -17.11
CA LEU A 171 -13.91 4.10 -17.79
C LEU A 171 -13.59 2.86 -16.94
N ASP A 172 -13.20 3.08 -15.69
CA ASP A 172 -12.90 1.98 -14.76
C ASP A 172 -14.15 1.11 -14.51
N ARG A 173 -15.35 1.71 -14.51
CA ARG A 173 -16.63 0.99 -14.40
C ARG A 173 -16.90 0.12 -15.63
N LEU A 174 -16.72 0.65 -16.84
CA LEU A 174 -16.93 -0.07 -18.11
C LEU A 174 -15.99 -1.26 -18.24
N VAL A 175 -14.69 -1.05 -18.00
CA VAL A 175 -13.69 -2.14 -18.00
C VAL A 175 -14.07 -3.17 -16.95
N GLY A 176 -14.31 -2.75 -15.70
CA GLY A 176 -14.66 -3.64 -14.60
C GLY A 176 -15.88 -4.52 -14.89
N TYR A 177 -16.99 -3.93 -15.35
CA TYR A 177 -18.25 -4.65 -15.58
C TYR A 177 -18.29 -5.49 -16.85
N LYS A 178 -17.51 -5.15 -17.88
CA LYS A 178 -17.50 -5.91 -19.14
C LYS A 178 -16.40 -6.97 -19.17
N LEU A 179 -15.21 -6.63 -18.69
CA LEU A 179 -14.05 -7.51 -18.72
C LEU A 179 -14.04 -8.54 -17.59
N SER A 180 -14.56 -8.21 -16.39
CA SER A 180 -14.57 -9.19 -15.28
C SER A 180 -15.46 -10.41 -15.56
N PRO A 181 -16.71 -10.27 -16.09
CA PRO A 181 -17.50 -11.42 -16.48
C PRO A 181 -16.86 -12.26 -17.60
N TRP A 182 -16.13 -11.61 -18.51
CA TRP A 182 -15.35 -12.33 -19.52
C TRP A 182 -14.24 -13.17 -18.87
N LEU A 183 -13.45 -12.59 -17.95
CA LEU A 183 -12.44 -13.33 -17.19
C LEU A 183 -13.05 -14.47 -16.36
N TRP A 184 -14.25 -14.29 -15.80
CA TRP A 184 -14.95 -15.36 -15.07
C TRP A 184 -15.25 -16.58 -15.94
N LYS A 185 -15.57 -16.35 -17.21
CA LYS A 185 -15.85 -17.41 -18.19
C LYS A 185 -14.58 -18.12 -18.67
N GLN A 186 -13.41 -17.45 -18.59
CA GLN A 186 -12.14 -18.00 -19.06
C GLN A 186 -11.30 -18.64 -17.96
N VAL A 187 -11.38 -18.12 -16.74
CA VAL A 187 -10.52 -18.55 -15.64
C VAL A 187 -11.37 -19.07 -14.49
N TYR A 188 -11.91 -18.21 -13.62
CA TYR A 188 -12.92 -18.59 -12.61
C TYR A 188 -13.70 -17.37 -12.07
N ARG A 189 -14.85 -17.63 -11.45
CA ARG A 189 -15.72 -16.58 -10.87
C ARG A 189 -15.05 -15.85 -9.70
N GLY A 190 -15.13 -14.52 -9.69
CA GLY A 190 -14.61 -13.67 -8.61
C GLY A 190 -13.29 -12.97 -8.94
N LEU A 191 -12.73 -13.21 -10.13
CA LEU A 191 -11.67 -12.36 -10.67
C LEU A 191 -12.19 -10.96 -10.97
N SER A 192 -11.29 -10.00 -11.10
CA SER A 192 -11.72 -8.66 -11.48
C SER A 192 -10.65 -8.01 -12.31
N ALA A 193 -11.06 -7.49 -13.46
CA ALA A 193 -10.18 -6.70 -14.29
C ALA A 193 -10.13 -5.27 -13.75
N GLY A 194 -9.01 -4.61 -13.96
CA GLY A 194 -8.88 -3.19 -13.74
C GLY A 194 -7.77 -2.70 -14.65
N ARG A 195 -8.04 -1.67 -15.45
CA ARG A 195 -7.14 -1.20 -16.51
C ARG A 195 -5.71 -1.01 -16.00
N VAL A 196 -5.55 -0.19 -14.96
CA VAL A 196 -4.23 0.15 -14.41
C VAL A 196 -3.64 -1.02 -13.59
N GLN A 197 -4.49 -1.75 -12.86
CA GLN A 197 -4.07 -2.89 -12.06
C GLN A 197 -3.50 -4.01 -12.95
N SER A 198 -4.14 -4.28 -14.08
CA SER A 198 -3.69 -5.28 -15.04
C SER A 198 -2.33 -4.92 -15.65
N VAL A 199 -2.06 -3.65 -15.93
CA VAL A 199 -0.73 -3.22 -16.39
C VAL A 199 0.33 -3.35 -15.30
N ALA A 200 0.01 -3.00 -14.05
CA ALA A 200 0.94 -3.20 -12.93
C ALA A 200 1.26 -4.69 -12.70
N THR A 201 0.26 -5.57 -12.78
CA THR A 201 0.47 -7.04 -12.74
C THR A 201 1.32 -7.49 -13.93
N ARG A 202 1.03 -6.99 -15.13
CA ARG A 202 1.80 -7.31 -16.34
C ARG A 202 3.28 -6.99 -16.20
N LEU A 203 3.63 -5.80 -15.68
CA LEU A 203 5.04 -5.44 -15.45
C LEU A 203 5.74 -6.44 -14.51
N ILE A 204 5.04 -6.93 -13.49
CA ILE A 204 5.58 -7.92 -12.55
C ILE A 204 5.75 -9.28 -13.24
N CYS A 205 4.78 -9.71 -14.06
CA CYS A 205 4.88 -10.94 -14.85
C CYS A 205 6.03 -10.87 -15.87
N GLU A 206 6.16 -9.77 -16.63
CA GLU A 206 7.24 -9.59 -17.61
C GLU A 206 8.62 -9.58 -16.93
N ARG A 207 8.76 -8.98 -15.74
CA ARG A 207 9.99 -9.07 -14.94
C ARG A 207 10.31 -10.51 -14.52
N GLU A 208 9.29 -11.29 -14.18
CA GLU A 208 9.50 -12.69 -13.80
C GLU A 208 9.87 -13.55 -15.01
N GLU A 209 9.28 -13.28 -16.19
CA GLU A 209 9.69 -13.87 -17.48
C GLU A 209 11.16 -13.54 -17.80
N GLU A 210 11.58 -12.28 -17.61
CA GLU A 210 12.99 -11.86 -17.75
C GLU A 210 13.92 -12.65 -16.82
N ILE A 211 13.53 -12.84 -15.56
CA ILE A 211 14.31 -13.58 -14.57
C ILE A 211 14.41 -15.07 -14.94
N GLN A 212 13.30 -15.69 -15.38
CA GLN A 212 13.26 -17.10 -15.75
C GLN A 212 14.05 -17.39 -17.04
N ALA A 213 14.03 -16.46 -18.00
CA ALA A 213 14.77 -16.59 -19.25
C ALA A 213 16.27 -16.27 -19.09
N PHE A 214 16.67 -15.62 -17.99
CA PHE A 214 18.03 -15.18 -17.77
C PHE A 214 18.97 -16.35 -17.48
N LYS A 215 20.08 -16.42 -18.22
CA LYS A 215 21.15 -17.39 -18.02
C LYS A 215 22.36 -16.66 -17.42
N PRO A 216 22.74 -16.93 -16.16
CA PRO A 216 23.91 -16.32 -15.55
C PRO A 216 25.18 -16.66 -16.33
N VAL A 217 25.97 -15.64 -16.63
CA VAL A 217 27.30 -15.77 -17.24
C VAL A 217 28.34 -15.53 -16.14
N GLU A 218 29.31 -16.44 -16.07
CA GLU A 218 30.45 -16.33 -15.17
C GLU A 218 31.39 -15.21 -15.64
N TYR A 219 31.90 -14.45 -14.68
CA TYR A 219 33.01 -13.52 -14.89
C TYR A 219 33.82 -13.36 -13.60
N TRP A 220 35.07 -12.96 -13.74
CA TRP A 220 35.97 -12.79 -12.61
C TRP A 220 36.46 -11.35 -12.52
N THR A 221 36.67 -10.88 -11.30
CA THR A 221 37.39 -9.64 -11.02
C THR A 221 38.67 -9.96 -10.27
N VAL A 222 39.77 -9.29 -10.61
CA VAL A 222 41.04 -9.47 -9.91
C VAL A 222 41.37 -8.18 -9.16
N GLU A 223 41.65 -8.30 -7.86
CA GLU A 223 42.08 -7.22 -6.99
C GLU A 223 43.48 -7.54 -6.42
N GLY A 224 44.36 -6.54 -6.42
CA GLY A 224 45.67 -6.60 -5.80
C GLY A 224 45.77 -5.67 -4.60
N ILE A 225 46.44 -6.12 -3.55
CA ILE A 225 46.90 -5.29 -2.43
C ILE A 225 48.34 -4.87 -2.71
N TYR A 226 48.57 -3.57 -2.74
CA TYR A 226 49.88 -2.96 -3.00
C TYR A 226 50.37 -2.25 -1.75
N CYS A 227 51.69 -2.28 -1.56
CA CYS A 227 52.37 -1.64 -0.44
C CYS A 227 53.36 -0.59 -0.96
N THR A 228 53.36 0.60 -0.35
CA THR A 228 54.34 1.65 -0.58
C THR A 228 55.65 1.35 0.16
N GLU A 229 56.72 2.10 -0.14
CA GLU A 229 57.99 2.01 0.61
C GLU A 229 57.81 2.34 2.09
N GLU A 230 56.87 3.23 2.41
CA GLU A 230 56.48 3.63 3.78
C GLU A 230 55.59 2.59 4.48
N LYS A 231 55.43 1.40 3.88
CA LYS A 231 54.62 0.27 4.38
C LYS A 231 53.11 0.54 4.48
N GLU A 232 52.60 1.51 3.72
CA GLU A 232 51.16 1.76 3.62
C GLU A 232 50.54 0.85 2.56
N SER A 233 49.42 0.20 2.88
CA SER A 233 48.75 -0.75 1.98
C SER A 233 47.48 -0.16 1.38
N PHE A 234 47.22 -0.46 0.10
CA PHE A 234 45.98 -0.07 -0.58
C PHE A 234 45.57 -1.10 -1.63
N LYS A 235 44.28 -1.10 -1.97
CA LYS A 235 43.68 -2.00 -2.96
C LYS A 235 43.64 -1.36 -4.34
N ALA A 236 43.94 -2.13 -5.38
CA ALA A 236 43.79 -1.74 -6.77
C ALA A 236 43.11 -2.87 -7.58
N LYS A 237 42.12 -2.52 -8.39
CA LYS A 237 41.38 -3.46 -9.22
C LYS A 237 41.93 -3.50 -10.63
N LEU A 238 42.04 -4.69 -11.22
CA LEU A 238 42.40 -4.85 -12.63
C LEU A 238 41.39 -4.15 -13.52
N THR A 239 41.88 -3.43 -14.54
CA THR A 239 41.04 -2.75 -15.53
C THR A 239 41.40 -3.10 -16.97
N GLN A 240 42.68 -3.36 -17.26
CA GLN A 240 43.14 -3.75 -18.59
C GLN A 240 44.21 -4.82 -18.55
N VAL A 241 44.26 -5.62 -19.61
CA VAL A 241 45.31 -6.58 -19.93
C VAL A 241 45.75 -6.30 -21.37
N ASP A 242 47.05 -6.06 -21.57
CA ASP A 242 47.63 -5.80 -22.90
C ASP A 242 46.93 -4.64 -23.64
N GLY A 243 46.65 -3.55 -22.91
CA GLY A 243 45.99 -2.35 -23.44
C GLY A 243 44.49 -2.49 -23.74
N LYS A 244 43.87 -3.65 -23.52
CA LYS A 244 42.43 -3.90 -23.73
C LYS A 244 41.70 -4.06 -22.39
N GLU A 245 40.42 -3.69 -22.36
CA GLU A 245 39.57 -3.88 -21.17
C GLU A 245 39.59 -5.34 -20.71
N ALA A 246 39.85 -5.56 -19.42
CA ALA A 246 39.99 -6.89 -18.86
C ALA A 246 38.63 -7.60 -18.82
N LYS A 247 38.49 -8.68 -19.60
CA LYS A 247 37.34 -9.59 -19.57
C LYS A 247 37.85 -10.97 -19.17
N ILE A 248 37.61 -11.34 -17.91
CA ILE A 248 38.09 -12.58 -17.32
C ILE A 248 36.89 -13.51 -17.17
N HIS A 249 36.88 -14.61 -17.91
CA HIS A 249 35.71 -15.46 -18.07
C HIS A 249 35.68 -16.67 -17.13
N ASN A 250 36.83 -17.08 -16.61
CA ASN A 250 36.98 -18.31 -15.83
C ASN A 250 38.14 -18.20 -14.83
N ALA A 251 38.23 -19.19 -13.95
CA ALA A 251 39.27 -19.28 -12.92
C ALA A 251 40.69 -19.32 -13.51
N GLU A 252 40.91 -20.04 -14.62
CA GLU A 252 42.24 -20.18 -15.22
C GLU A 252 42.80 -18.85 -15.75
N GLU A 253 41.95 -18.02 -16.35
CA GLU A 253 42.28 -16.66 -16.75
C GLU A 253 42.56 -15.77 -15.53
N ALA A 254 41.73 -15.87 -14.48
CA ALA A 254 41.96 -15.13 -13.24
C ALA A 254 43.30 -15.51 -12.58
N ASP A 255 43.60 -16.79 -12.49
CA ASP A 255 44.85 -17.33 -11.93
C ASP A 255 46.09 -16.94 -12.75
N ARG A 256 45.94 -16.80 -14.07
CA ARG A 256 47.00 -16.24 -14.92
C ARG A 256 47.29 -14.79 -14.57
N VAL A 257 46.26 -13.97 -14.39
CA VAL A 257 46.44 -12.57 -13.96
C VAL A 257 47.02 -12.50 -12.56
N VAL A 258 46.46 -13.25 -11.60
CA VAL A 258 46.92 -13.28 -10.20
C VAL A 258 48.40 -13.63 -10.14
N ARG A 259 48.83 -14.71 -10.82
CA ARG A 259 50.27 -15.06 -10.90
C ARG A 259 51.10 -13.99 -11.58
N GLY A 260 50.54 -13.30 -12.58
CA GLY A 260 51.19 -12.23 -13.31
C GLY A 260 51.42 -10.95 -12.52
N ILE A 261 50.62 -10.68 -11.47
CA ILE A 261 50.76 -9.47 -10.64
C ILE A 261 51.29 -9.76 -9.22
N LEU A 262 51.16 -11.00 -8.73
CA LEU A 262 51.55 -11.35 -7.37
C LEU A 262 53.05 -11.19 -7.15
N LYS A 263 53.43 -10.47 -6.09
CA LYS A 263 54.83 -10.14 -5.76
C LYS A 263 55.58 -9.37 -6.86
N GLN A 264 54.87 -8.84 -7.85
CA GLN A 264 55.47 -8.00 -8.89
C GLN A 264 55.42 -6.52 -8.49
N PRO A 265 56.43 -5.73 -8.88
CA PRO A 265 56.35 -4.28 -8.77
C PRO A 265 55.31 -3.74 -9.77
N ALA A 266 54.73 -2.61 -9.41
CA ALA A 266 53.88 -1.82 -10.28
C ALA A 266 54.28 -0.35 -10.22
N GLU A 267 54.44 0.27 -11.37
CA GLU A 267 54.72 1.70 -11.48
C GLU A 267 53.40 2.48 -11.48
N ILE A 268 53.35 3.57 -10.72
CA ILE A 268 52.23 4.50 -10.76
C ILE A 268 52.39 5.43 -11.96
N THR A 269 51.62 5.19 -13.01
CA THR A 269 51.72 5.93 -14.28
C THR A 269 50.94 7.24 -14.25
N SER A 270 49.91 7.33 -13.42
CA SER A 270 49.15 8.57 -13.21
C SER A 270 48.46 8.61 -11.85
N VAL A 271 48.38 9.81 -11.28
CA VAL A 271 47.56 10.12 -10.11
C VAL A 271 46.75 11.37 -10.41
N THR A 272 45.44 11.26 -10.36
CA THR A 272 44.52 12.37 -10.65
C THR A 272 43.63 12.65 -9.45
N LYS A 273 43.55 13.93 -9.06
CA LYS A 273 42.68 14.41 -7.98
C LYS A 273 41.55 15.21 -8.61
N THR A 274 40.32 14.73 -8.47
CA THR A 274 39.13 15.39 -9.05
C THR A 274 38.15 15.74 -7.94
N LYS A 275 37.77 17.02 -7.85
CA LYS A 275 36.67 17.45 -6.97
C LYS A 275 35.33 17.10 -7.62
N LYS A 276 34.49 16.37 -6.90
CA LYS A 276 33.12 16.01 -7.29
C LYS A 276 32.14 16.67 -6.33
N GLN A 277 31.10 17.27 -6.89
CA GLN A 277 29.98 17.80 -6.13
C GLN A 277 28.79 16.85 -6.22
N ARG A 278 28.23 16.47 -5.08
CA ARG A 278 26.95 15.74 -5.00
C ARG A 278 25.87 16.73 -4.60
N LYS A 279 24.88 16.95 -5.47
CA LYS A 279 23.77 17.88 -5.22
C LYS A 279 22.63 17.24 -4.41
N ALA A 280 21.91 18.13 -3.72
CA ALA A 280 20.54 17.98 -3.23
C ALA A 280 19.65 17.19 -4.20
N LYS A 281 19.04 16.07 -3.78
CA LYS A 281 17.85 15.58 -4.49
C LYS A 281 16.68 16.56 -4.25
N PRO A 282 15.72 16.70 -5.17
CA PRO A 282 14.57 17.60 -5.02
C PRO A 282 13.74 17.30 -3.76
N PRO A 283 12.95 18.27 -3.27
CA PRO A 283 11.87 18.04 -2.30
C PRO A 283 10.97 16.86 -2.71
N TYR A 284 10.23 16.31 -1.76
CA TYR A 284 9.42 15.13 -2.06
C TYR A 284 8.23 15.44 -2.95
N THR A 285 8.06 14.62 -3.97
CA THR A 285 6.76 14.30 -4.60
C THR A 285 6.15 13.09 -3.88
N THR A 286 4.91 12.73 -4.21
CA THR A 286 4.25 11.53 -3.65
C THR A 286 5.01 10.25 -3.96
N SER A 287 5.41 10.04 -5.22
CA SER A 287 6.16 8.86 -5.66
C SER A 287 7.47 8.75 -4.88
N THR A 288 8.22 9.84 -4.85
CA THR A 288 9.57 9.88 -4.33
C THR A 288 9.59 9.79 -2.79
N MET A 289 8.55 10.29 -2.11
CA MET A 289 8.29 10.04 -0.68
C MET A 289 7.98 8.57 -0.40
N GLN A 290 7.09 7.94 -1.18
CA GLN A 290 6.74 6.53 -0.99
C GLN A 290 7.97 5.63 -1.19
N GLN A 291 8.79 5.90 -2.21
CA GLN A 291 10.04 5.18 -2.46
C GLN A 291 11.01 5.26 -1.28
N ASP A 292 11.32 6.47 -0.79
CA ASP A 292 12.25 6.64 0.33
C ASP A 292 11.66 6.08 1.64
N ALA A 293 10.34 6.15 1.85
CA ALA A 293 9.69 5.55 3.01
C ALA A 293 9.79 4.01 3.02
N VAL A 294 9.65 3.35 1.86
CA VAL A 294 9.87 1.90 1.74
C VAL A 294 11.35 1.56 2.00
N ASN A 295 12.27 2.28 1.35
CA ASN A 295 13.69 1.95 1.39
C ASN A 295 14.33 2.24 2.76
N ARG A 296 14.00 3.37 3.38
CA ARG A 296 14.64 3.84 4.62
C ARG A 296 13.84 3.54 5.88
N LEU A 297 12.51 3.60 5.80
CA LEU A 297 11.65 3.42 6.97
C LEU A 297 11.01 2.03 7.06
N ASN A 298 11.07 1.27 5.97
CA ASN A 298 10.34 0.00 5.79
C ASN A 298 8.83 0.18 5.90
N PHE A 299 8.30 1.31 5.44
CA PHE A 299 6.87 1.59 5.39
C PHE A 299 6.32 1.28 4.00
N GLY A 300 5.35 0.36 3.91
CA GLY A 300 4.60 0.16 2.67
C GLY A 300 3.78 1.41 2.31
N SER A 301 3.52 1.59 1.02
CA SER A 301 2.93 2.79 0.42
C SER A 301 1.58 3.17 1.03
N LYS A 302 0.74 2.18 1.36
CA LYS A 302 -0.52 2.40 2.07
C LYS A 302 -0.33 3.03 3.45
N LYS A 303 0.65 2.53 4.21
CA LYS A 303 1.01 3.08 5.53
C LYS A 303 1.60 4.47 5.40
N THR A 304 2.50 4.69 4.44
CA THR A 304 3.10 6.00 4.17
C THR A 304 2.04 7.05 3.86
N MET A 305 1.08 6.75 2.98
CA MET A 305 0.01 7.68 2.64
C MET A 305 -0.94 7.95 3.80
N ALA A 306 -1.27 6.94 4.61
CA ALA A 306 -2.10 7.13 5.80
C ALA A 306 -1.41 8.03 6.85
N LEU A 307 -0.10 7.84 7.07
CA LEU A 307 0.68 8.69 7.98
C LEU A 307 0.79 10.12 7.45
N ALA A 308 1.07 10.29 6.15
CA ALA A 308 1.15 11.60 5.51
C ALA A 308 -0.20 12.34 5.56
N GLN A 309 -1.33 11.65 5.33
CA GLN A 309 -2.66 12.23 5.50
C GLN A 309 -2.85 12.79 6.91
N MET A 310 -2.48 12.03 7.95
CA MET A 310 -2.60 12.50 9.33
C MET A 310 -1.71 13.72 9.61
N LEU A 311 -0.48 13.75 9.07
CA LEU A 311 0.41 14.90 9.20
C LEU A 311 -0.12 16.14 8.48
N TYR A 312 -0.80 15.96 7.34
CA TYR A 312 -1.42 17.04 6.57
C TYR A 312 -2.69 17.59 7.25
N GLU A 313 -3.62 16.71 7.64
CA GLU A 313 -4.90 17.09 8.26
C GLU A 313 -4.73 17.75 9.64
N GLY A 314 -3.69 17.32 10.35
CA GLY A 314 -3.16 17.94 11.54
C GLY A 314 -3.12 17.02 12.76
N ILE A 315 -2.31 17.45 13.74
CA ILE A 315 -2.09 16.75 15.00
C ILE A 315 -2.21 17.78 16.13
N GLU A 316 -2.72 17.36 17.29
CA GLU A 316 -2.79 18.20 18.48
C GLU A 316 -1.39 18.43 19.06
N ILE A 317 -0.93 19.69 19.06
CA ILE A 317 0.37 20.10 19.60
C ILE A 317 0.12 20.93 20.88
N PRO A 318 0.71 20.57 22.02
CA PRO A 318 0.60 21.36 23.25
C PRO A 318 0.97 22.84 23.02
N GLY A 319 0.13 23.77 23.49
CA GLY A 319 0.34 25.21 23.32
C GLY A 319 0.02 25.78 21.93
N HIS A 320 -0.09 24.93 20.90
CA HIS A 320 -0.37 25.34 19.51
C HIS A 320 -1.68 24.77 18.96
N GLY A 321 -2.31 23.84 19.68
CA GLY A 321 -3.51 23.09 19.33
C GLY A 321 -3.36 22.24 18.06
N HIS A 322 -4.45 22.00 17.34
CA HIS A 322 -4.42 21.15 16.14
C HIS A 322 -3.74 21.81 14.93
N VAL A 323 -2.60 21.28 14.47
CA VAL A 323 -1.76 21.89 13.42
C VAL A 323 -1.44 20.90 12.30
N GLY A 324 -1.64 21.30 11.05
CA GLY A 324 -1.14 20.60 9.85
C GLY A 324 0.37 20.78 9.71
N LEU A 325 1.13 19.68 9.78
CA LEU A 325 2.59 19.68 9.82
C LEU A 325 3.25 19.65 8.44
N ILE A 326 2.57 19.14 7.43
CA ILE A 326 3.08 19.05 6.06
C ILE A 326 2.09 19.64 5.04
N THR A 327 2.60 20.03 3.88
CA THR A 327 1.80 20.36 2.71
C THR A 327 1.10 19.13 2.14
N TYR A 328 0.17 19.35 1.20
CA TYR A 328 -0.60 18.28 0.58
C TYR A 328 0.29 17.17 -0.03
N MET A 329 0.04 15.92 0.39
CA MET A 329 0.92 14.78 0.11
C MET A 329 0.62 14.04 -1.21
N ARG A 330 -0.37 14.50 -2.00
CA ARG A 330 -0.67 13.99 -3.35
C ARG A 330 -0.26 15.04 -4.39
N THR A 331 1.03 15.06 -4.71
CA THR A 331 1.66 16.06 -5.57
C THR A 331 2.72 15.40 -6.43
N ASP A 332 2.80 15.84 -7.69
CA ASP A 332 3.88 15.53 -8.62
C ASP A 332 4.88 16.71 -8.74
N SER A 333 4.65 17.81 -8.02
CA SER A 333 5.49 19.00 -8.07
C SER A 333 6.64 18.93 -7.07
N THR A 334 7.77 19.51 -7.45
CA THR A 334 8.93 19.74 -6.57
C THR A 334 9.08 21.21 -6.18
N ARG A 335 8.12 22.07 -6.58
CA ARG A 335 8.12 23.51 -6.34
C ARG A 335 7.97 23.83 -4.86
N ILE A 336 8.62 24.91 -4.42
CA ILE A 336 8.49 25.48 -3.07
C ILE A 336 7.99 26.92 -3.25
N SER A 337 7.09 27.39 -2.37
CA SER A 337 6.66 28.80 -2.36
C SER A 337 7.79 29.78 -2.04
N ASP A 338 7.71 30.98 -2.62
CA ASP A 338 8.67 32.06 -2.35
C ASP A 338 8.69 32.45 -0.86
N GLU A 339 7.54 32.38 -0.19
CA GLU A 339 7.43 32.62 1.25
C GLU A 339 8.26 31.60 2.04
N MET A 340 8.13 30.31 1.74
CA MET A 340 8.91 29.28 2.41
C MET A 340 10.41 29.37 2.07
N ILE A 341 10.77 29.78 0.84
CA ILE A 341 12.18 30.05 0.48
C ILE A 341 12.75 31.21 1.32
N LYS A 342 11.98 32.28 1.55
CA LYS A 342 12.39 33.39 2.43
C LYS A 342 12.56 32.96 3.89
N GLN A 343 11.81 31.97 4.36
CA GLN A 343 11.92 31.44 5.73
C GLN A 343 13.07 30.44 5.89
N VAL A 344 13.27 29.53 4.94
CA VAL A 344 14.24 28.42 5.09
C VAL A 344 15.69 28.87 4.96
N ARG A 345 15.97 29.92 4.17
CA ARG A 345 17.34 30.40 3.96
C ARG A 345 17.98 30.94 5.24
N PRO A 346 17.36 31.88 5.98
CA PRO A 346 17.86 32.30 7.29
C PRO A 346 17.91 31.16 8.31
N TYR A 347 16.97 30.21 8.23
CA TYR A 347 16.98 29.03 9.10
C TYR A 347 18.23 28.19 8.89
N ILE A 348 18.62 27.91 7.63
CA ILE A 348 19.81 27.13 7.31
C ILE A 348 21.08 27.83 7.80
N GLU A 349 21.21 29.14 7.53
CA GLU A 349 22.37 29.91 7.97
C GLU A 349 22.49 29.94 9.51
N ARG A 350 21.38 30.13 10.22
CA ARG A 350 21.37 30.16 11.69
C ARG A 350 21.67 28.81 12.33
N VAL A 351 21.15 27.71 11.78
CA VAL A 351 21.22 26.38 12.40
C VAL A 351 22.45 25.59 11.96
N TYR A 352 22.87 25.71 10.69
CA TYR A 352 23.98 24.94 10.13
C TYR A 352 25.21 25.80 9.79
N GLY A 353 25.03 27.11 9.61
CA GLY A 353 26.11 28.04 9.26
C GLY A 353 26.08 28.49 7.80
N LYS A 354 26.80 29.58 7.52
CA LYS A 354 26.81 30.26 6.22
C LYS A 354 27.28 29.37 5.07
N ASP A 355 28.25 28.49 5.31
CA ASP A 355 28.81 27.59 4.27
C ASP A 355 27.79 26.55 3.76
N TYR A 356 26.74 26.27 4.55
CA TYR A 356 25.67 25.37 4.17
C TYR A 356 24.54 26.05 3.37
N LEU A 357 24.53 27.38 3.29
CA LEU A 357 23.55 28.15 2.55
C LEU A 357 24.06 28.43 1.13
N PRO A 358 23.43 27.89 0.07
CA PRO A 358 23.83 28.23 -1.30
C PRO A 358 23.57 29.71 -1.61
N PRO A 359 24.41 30.33 -2.47
CA PRO A 359 24.32 31.76 -2.77
C PRO A 359 22.98 32.15 -3.42
N LYS A 360 22.36 31.23 -4.16
CA LYS A 360 21.01 31.36 -4.72
C LYS A 360 20.13 30.19 -4.24
N PRO A 361 18.80 30.37 -4.18
CA PRO A 361 17.87 29.26 -3.92
C PRO A 361 18.07 28.12 -4.93
N ASN A 362 17.99 26.88 -4.46
CA ASN A 362 18.04 25.73 -5.35
C ASN A 362 16.68 25.54 -6.01
N VAL A 363 16.64 25.58 -7.34
CA VAL A 363 15.43 25.36 -8.14
C VAL A 363 15.55 24.03 -8.87
N TYR A 364 14.47 23.25 -8.85
CA TYR A 364 14.39 21.93 -9.47
C TYR A 364 13.47 21.96 -10.69
N ALA A 365 13.88 21.27 -11.76
CA ALA A 365 13.14 21.26 -13.02
C ALA A 365 11.77 20.58 -12.88
N ARG A 366 10.78 21.12 -13.57
CA ARG A 366 9.43 20.55 -13.68
C ARG A 366 9.46 19.26 -14.50
N GLY A 367 8.70 18.24 -14.09
CA GLY A 367 8.46 17.05 -14.91
C GLY A 367 7.61 17.41 -16.14
N LYS A 368 7.91 16.82 -17.32
CA LYS A 368 7.20 17.12 -18.58
C LYS A 368 5.68 16.97 -18.50
N ASP A 369 5.19 16.05 -17.66
CA ASP A 369 3.77 15.74 -17.49
C ASP A 369 3.21 16.17 -16.12
N SER A 370 3.94 17.01 -15.37
CA SER A 370 3.49 17.45 -14.04
C SER A 370 2.32 18.43 -14.15
N GLN A 371 1.26 18.15 -13.40
CA GLN A 371 0.10 19.04 -13.29
C GLN A 371 0.46 20.36 -12.59
N ASP A 372 1.53 20.37 -11.79
CA ASP A 372 2.22 21.53 -11.16
C ASP A 372 1.31 22.56 -10.47
N ALA A 373 0.08 22.17 -10.17
CA ALA A 373 -0.90 22.98 -9.43
C ALA A 373 -0.65 22.94 -7.91
N HIS A 374 0.43 22.30 -7.47
CA HIS A 374 0.74 22.03 -6.06
C HIS A 374 2.17 22.42 -5.73
N GLU A 375 2.49 22.41 -4.44
CA GLU A 375 3.86 22.44 -3.95
C GLU A 375 4.38 21.03 -3.70
N ALA A 376 5.68 20.91 -3.48
CA ALA A 376 6.30 19.71 -2.93
C ALA A 376 5.73 19.36 -1.54
N ILE A 377 5.91 18.10 -1.16
CA ILE A 377 5.67 17.62 0.21
C ILE A 377 6.80 18.14 1.09
N ARG A 378 6.49 19.13 1.93
CA ARG A 378 7.42 19.83 2.83
C ARG A 378 6.74 20.15 4.17
N PRO A 379 7.49 20.49 5.23
CA PRO A 379 6.92 21.07 6.43
C PRO A 379 6.16 22.36 6.12
N THR A 380 5.06 22.60 6.84
CA THR A 380 4.30 23.87 6.76
C THR A 380 4.99 24.98 7.54
N ASN A 381 5.74 24.65 8.59
CA ASN A 381 6.40 25.63 9.44
C ASN A 381 7.70 25.08 10.04
N LEU A 382 8.76 25.90 10.01
CA LEU A 382 10.10 25.54 10.51
C LEU A 382 10.26 25.64 12.04
N GLN A 383 9.23 26.08 12.77
CA GLN A 383 9.22 26.04 14.23
C GLN A 383 9.04 24.60 14.75
N PHE A 384 8.41 23.71 13.98
CA PHE A 384 8.12 22.35 14.43
C PHE A 384 9.21 21.37 13.98
N ALA A 385 10.45 21.60 14.41
CA ALA A 385 11.54 20.68 14.14
C ALA A 385 11.26 19.29 14.75
N PRO A 386 11.73 18.18 14.13
CA PRO A 386 11.42 16.83 14.59
C PRO A 386 11.68 16.57 16.08
N ASP A 387 12.78 17.11 16.63
CA ASP A 387 13.14 16.90 18.03
C ASP A 387 12.10 17.47 19.00
N MET A 388 11.46 18.59 18.65
CA MET A 388 10.38 19.16 19.48
C MET A 388 9.09 18.36 19.43
N LEU A 389 8.89 17.58 18.36
CA LEU A 389 7.70 16.77 18.16
C LEU A 389 7.85 15.34 18.68
N ALA A 390 9.03 14.96 19.18
CA ALA A 390 9.33 13.59 19.59
C ALA A 390 8.41 13.05 20.71
N ALA A 391 7.96 13.93 21.62
CA ALA A 391 7.02 13.60 22.68
C ALA A 391 5.54 13.63 22.25
N VAL A 392 5.23 14.20 21.08
CA VAL A 392 3.86 14.42 20.58
C VAL A 392 3.48 13.38 19.52
N LEU A 393 4.39 13.12 18.59
CA LEU A 393 4.15 12.22 17.47
C LEU A 393 4.36 10.76 17.87
N SER A 394 3.53 9.88 17.32
CA SER A 394 3.84 8.45 17.36
C SER A 394 5.18 8.18 16.64
N ARG A 395 5.86 7.10 17.01
CA ARG A 395 7.14 6.70 16.41
C ARG A 395 7.13 6.73 14.88
N ASP A 396 6.07 6.22 14.25
CA ASP A 396 6.01 6.16 12.79
C ASP A 396 5.67 7.49 12.13
N GLN A 397 4.84 8.33 12.78
CA GLN A 397 4.59 9.71 12.33
C GLN A 397 5.87 10.53 12.41
N LEU A 398 6.60 10.46 13.54
CA LEU A 398 7.86 11.16 13.73
C LEU A 398 8.86 10.77 12.65
N ARG A 399 9.05 9.47 12.41
CA ARG A 399 9.99 8.97 11.39
C ARG A 399 9.66 9.46 9.98
N LEU A 400 8.38 9.47 9.60
CA LEU A 400 7.97 9.99 8.28
C LEU A 400 8.15 11.52 8.21
N TYR A 401 7.79 12.24 9.27
CA TYR A 401 7.96 13.68 9.34
C TYR A 401 9.43 14.09 9.30
N THR A 402 10.32 13.44 10.07
CA THR A 402 11.78 13.64 10.01
C THR A 402 12.31 13.38 8.60
N LEU A 403 11.82 12.35 7.91
CA LEU A 403 12.23 12.06 6.54
C LEU A 403 11.85 13.22 5.61
N ILE A 404 10.61 13.71 5.68
CA ILE A 404 10.11 14.85 4.90
C ILE A 404 10.92 16.13 5.21
N TRP A 405 11.11 16.41 6.49
CA TRP A 405 11.88 17.55 6.99
C TRP A 405 13.31 17.57 6.45
N ASN A 406 14.04 16.47 6.64
CA ASN A 406 15.43 16.37 6.21
C ASN A 406 15.55 16.48 4.69
N ARG A 407 14.61 15.90 3.93
CA ARG A 407 14.64 16.01 2.47
C ARG A 407 14.39 17.43 1.99
N PHE A 408 13.43 18.12 2.60
CA PHE A 408 13.13 19.52 2.30
C PHE A 408 14.33 20.42 2.59
N LEU A 409 14.88 20.39 3.81
CA LEU A 409 16.05 21.20 4.16
C LEU A 409 17.25 20.88 3.27
N ALA A 410 17.58 19.60 3.08
CA ALA A 410 18.68 19.17 2.22
C ALA A 410 18.58 19.72 0.80
N SER A 411 17.36 19.83 0.26
CA SER A 411 17.14 20.37 -1.08
C SER A 411 17.54 21.84 -1.21
N GLN A 412 17.58 22.60 -0.11
CA GLN A 412 17.94 24.03 -0.09
C GLN A 412 19.34 24.29 0.51
N MET A 413 20.11 23.24 0.79
CA MET A 413 21.48 23.33 1.31
C MET A 413 22.55 23.22 0.20
N ALA A 414 23.78 23.61 0.55
CA ALA A 414 24.95 23.49 -0.30
C ALA A 414 25.30 22.01 -0.62
N PRO A 415 25.90 21.72 -1.78
CA PRO A 415 26.26 20.35 -2.16
C PRO A 415 27.35 19.77 -1.25
N GLN A 416 27.38 18.44 -1.12
CA GLN A 416 28.55 17.76 -0.57
C GLN A 416 29.70 17.87 -1.57
N ILE A 417 30.89 18.23 -1.09
CA ILE A 417 32.11 18.29 -1.88
C ILE A 417 33.04 17.16 -1.44
N SER A 418 33.40 16.29 -2.38
CA SER A 418 34.37 15.22 -2.16
C SER A 418 35.50 15.32 -3.17
N GLN A 419 36.69 14.88 -2.79
CA GLN A 419 37.83 14.72 -3.69
C GLN A 419 38.05 13.23 -3.93
N ALA A 420 37.96 12.82 -5.20
CA ALA A 420 38.35 11.49 -5.63
C ALA A 420 39.81 11.52 -6.10
N THR A 421 40.64 10.64 -5.54
CA THR A 421 42.00 10.36 -6.00
C THR A 421 41.97 9.05 -6.78
N ASN A 422 42.29 9.08 -8.06
CA ASN A 422 42.44 7.87 -8.87
C ASN A 422 43.93 7.68 -9.21
N ALA A 423 44.47 6.53 -8.84
CA ALA A 423 45.82 6.12 -9.23
C ALA A 423 45.73 4.98 -10.24
N VAL A 424 46.52 5.08 -11.31
CA VAL A 424 46.68 4.02 -12.31
C VAL A 424 48.05 3.39 -12.11
N LEU A 425 48.06 2.07 -11.96
CA LEU A 425 49.24 1.26 -11.72
C LEU A 425 49.47 0.38 -12.96
N GLN A 426 50.72 0.28 -13.40
CA GLN A 426 51.14 -0.60 -14.47
C GLN A 426 52.09 -1.66 -13.92
N SER A 427 51.71 -2.93 -14.05
CA SER A 427 52.54 -4.08 -13.68
C SER A 427 52.68 -4.97 -14.92
N GLY A 428 53.78 -4.81 -15.66
CA GLY A 428 53.96 -5.45 -16.97
C GLY A 428 52.83 -5.08 -17.94
N ILE A 429 52.10 -6.08 -18.41
CA ILE A 429 50.95 -5.94 -19.32
C ILE A 429 49.62 -5.58 -18.60
N TYR A 430 49.62 -5.57 -17.27
CA TYR A 430 48.40 -5.38 -16.47
C TYR A 430 48.28 -3.92 -16.02
N ILE A 431 47.08 -3.36 -16.19
CA ILE A 431 46.76 -2.02 -15.69
C ILE A 431 45.69 -2.13 -14.61
N LEU A 432 46.01 -1.64 -13.43
CA LEU A 432 45.13 -1.62 -12.26
C LEU A 432 44.78 -0.18 -11.88
N ARG A 433 43.61 -0.02 -11.27
CA ARG A 433 43.11 1.27 -10.78
C ARG A 433 42.80 1.18 -9.30
N ALA A 434 43.40 2.09 -8.54
CA ALA A 434 43.03 2.36 -7.16
C ALA A 434 42.22 3.65 -7.11
N THR A 435 41.12 3.66 -6.35
CA THR A 435 40.29 4.86 -6.18
C THR A 435 40.09 5.11 -4.70
N GLY A 436 40.42 6.31 -4.24
CA GLY A 436 40.10 6.78 -2.91
C GLY A 436 39.24 8.03 -2.93
N THR A 437 38.40 8.22 -1.93
CA THR A 437 37.53 9.40 -1.84
C THR A 437 37.57 9.99 -0.45
N GLN A 438 37.82 11.30 -0.38
CA GLN A 438 37.78 12.10 0.84
C GLN A 438 36.64 13.11 0.76
N ILE A 439 35.83 13.23 1.81
CA ILE A 439 34.83 14.29 1.93
C ILE A 439 35.54 15.57 2.40
N LEU A 440 35.50 16.62 1.60
CA LEU A 440 36.05 17.94 1.93
C LEU A 440 35.02 18.83 2.65
N PHE A 441 33.75 18.66 2.29
CA PHE A 441 32.62 19.37 2.90
C PHE A 441 31.37 18.49 2.80
N ASP A 442 30.69 18.25 3.92
CA ASP A 442 29.53 17.34 3.96
C ASP A 442 28.25 17.98 3.38
N GLY A 443 28.12 19.30 3.43
CA GLY A 443 27.00 20.03 2.84
C GLY A 443 25.66 19.47 3.32
N PHE A 444 24.71 19.28 2.40
CA PHE A 444 23.39 18.75 2.74
C PHE A 444 23.40 17.37 3.44
N THR A 445 24.49 16.59 3.37
CA THR A 445 24.54 15.26 4.02
C THR A 445 24.72 15.35 5.52
N VAL A 446 24.95 16.55 6.09
CA VAL A 446 24.92 16.79 7.53
C VAL A 446 23.61 16.33 8.19
N LEU A 447 22.49 16.43 7.47
CA LEU A 447 21.15 16.03 7.91
C LEU A 447 20.93 14.51 7.99
N ARG A 448 21.87 13.70 7.49
CA ARG A 448 21.74 12.24 7.48
C ARG A 448 22.13 11.64 8.81
N THR A 449 21.42 10.59 9.21
CA THR A 449 21.75 9.82 10.41
C THR A 449 23.11 9.12 10.27
N VAL A 450 23.76 8.80 11.39
CA VAL A 450 25.03 8.03 11.39
C VAL A 450 24.88 6.70 10.62
N LYS A 451 23.71 6.05 10.75
CA LYS A 451 23.41 4.82 10.02
C LYS A 451 23.32 5.05 8.51
N GLU A 452 22.66 6.11 8.06
CA GLU A 452 22.60 6.47 6.63
C GLU A 452 23.96 6.91 6.09
N LYS A 453 24.78 7.59 6.90
CA LYS A 453 26.16 7.93 6.52
C LYS A 453 27.00 6.67 6.37
N LYS A 454 26.90 5.70 7.29
CA LYS A 454 27.59 4.40 7.16
C LYS A 454 27.13 3.60 5.95
N GLN A 455 25.83 3.58 5.64
CA GLN A 455 25.30 2.83 4.49
C GLN A 455 25.70 3.44 3.12
N ASP A 456 25.91 4.76 3.05
CA ASP A 456 26.43 5.44 1.85
C ASP A 456 27.98 5.51 1.82
N ASN A 457 28.65 5.44 2.98
CA ASN A 457 30.10 5.52 3.15
C ASN A 457 30.71 4.20 3.66
N GLU A 458 30.07 3.05 3.43
CA GLU A 458 30.68 1.76 3.77
C GLU A 458 31.88 1.59 2.82
N GLU A 459 33.02 2.06 3.34
CA GLU A 459 34.37 2.05 2.78
C GLU A 459 34.57 2.89 1.52
N LEU A 460 34.46 4.23 1.62
CA LEU A 460 35.22 5.08 0.70
C LEU A 460 36.70 4.94 1.07
N PRO A 461 37.53 4.23 0.29
CA PRO A 461 38.91 3.99 0.66
C PRO A 461 39.63 5.33 0.70
N LEU A 462 40.52 5.55 1.65
CA LEU A 462 41.53 6.60 1.53
C LEU A 462 42.73 5.95 0.86
N LEU A 463 43.27 6.62 -0.16
CA LEU A 463 44.55 6.21 -0.73
C LEU A 463 45.66 6.92 0.04
N PRO A 464 46.81 6.25 0.24
CA PRO A 464 48.03 6.90 0.72
C PRO A 464 48.49 8.00 -0.25
N ALA A 465 49.51 8.74 0.13
CA ALA A 465 50.11 9.74 -0.75
C ALA A 465 50.84 9.03 -1.92
N LEU A 466 50.23 9.07 -3.10
CA LEU A 466 50.76 8.43 -4.31
C LEU A 466 51.21 9.51 -5.32
N HIS A 467 52.34 9.28 -5.97
CA HIS A 467 52.89 10.16 -7.01
C HIS A 467 53.24 9.37 -8.27
N LYS A 468 53.21 10.05 -9.42
CA LYS A 468 53.61 9.45 -10.70
C LYS A 468 55.10 9.06 -10.65
N GLY A 469 55.42 7.88 -11.15
CA GLY A 469 56.77 7.31 -11.17
C GLY A 469 57.16 6.54 -9.90
N HIS A 470 56.32 6.56 -8.84
CA HIS A 470 56.54 5.72 -7.67
C HIS A 470 56.31 4.25 -8.03
N THR A 471 57.18 3.38 -7.52
CA THR A 471 57.01 1.93 -7.60
C THR A 471 56.38 1.41 -6.32
N VAL A 472 55.36 0.56 -6.44
CA VAL A 472 54.72 -0.13 -5.32
C VAL A 472 54.79 -1.64 -5.53
N LEU A 473 54.82 -2.40 -4.44
CA LEU A 473 54.93 -3.86 -4.51
C LEU A 473 53.57 -4.50 -4.24
N ASN A 474 53.14 -5.41 -5.12
CA ASN A 474 51.98 -6.24 -4.82
C ASN A 474 52.33 -7.25 -3.71
N THR A 475 51.58 -7.26 -2.61
CA THR A 475 51.76 -8.22 -1.51
C THR A 475 50.75 -9.35 -1.53
N LYS A 476 49.57 -9.10 -2.10
CA LYS A 476 48.47 -10.05 -2.23
C LYS A 476 47.72 -9.80 -3.53
N ALA A 477 47.24 -10.86 -4.17
CA ALA A 477 46.37 -10.76 -5.32
C ALA A 477 45.32 -11.87 -5.23
N GLU A 478 44.06 -11.51 -5.47
CA GLU A 478 42.92 -12.43 -5.36
C GLU A 478 42.00 -12.25 -6.56
N GLY A 479 41.59 -13.38 -7.13
CA GLY A 479 40.48 -13.44 -8.09
C GLY A 479 39.19 -13.73 -7.32
N GLU A 480 38.16 -12.94 -7.59
CA GLU A 480 36.80 -13.19 -7.08
C GLU A 480 35.90 -13.62 -8.24
N GLN A 481 35.23 -14.75 -8.06
CA GLN A 481 34.23 -15.25 -8.98
C GLN A 481 32.91 -14.50 -8.81
N HIS A 482 32.33 -14.11 -9.93
CA HIS A 482 31.02 -13.48 -9.98
C HIS A 482 30.16 -14.13 -11.05
N PHE A 483 28.85 -13.93 -10.92
CA PHE A 483 27.88 -14.25 -11.95
C PHE A 483 27.06 -13.01 -12.25
N THR A 484 26.75 -12.80 -13.53
CA THR A 484 25.76 -11.78 -13.89
C THR A 484 24.44 -12.13 -13.20
N ALA A 485 23.76 -11.15 -12.61
CA ALA A 485 22.47 -11.35 -11.95
C ALA A 485 21.33 -10.93 -12.87
N PRO A 486 20.16 -11.60 -12.80
CA PRO A 486 18.98 -11.13 -13.52
C PRO A 486 18.49 -9.78 -12.97
N PRO A 487 17.67 -9.04 -13.72
CA PRO A 487 17.02 -7.85 -13.21
C PRO A 487 16.27 -8.15 -11.90
N PRO A 488 16.43 -7.33 -10.84
CA PRO A 488 15.82 -7.63 -9.56
C PRO A 488 14.29 -7.54 -9.65
N ARG A 489 13.59 -8.41 -8.91
CA ARG A 489 12.14 -8.30 -8.75
C ARG A 489 11.72 -6.94 -8.23
N TYR A 490 10.51 -6.52 -8.59
CA TYR A 490 9.98 -5.25 -8.12
C TYR A 490 9.71 -5.27 -6.61
N THR A 491 10.09 -4.20 -5.93
CA THR A 491 9.56 -3.84 -4.60
C THR A 491 8.44 -2.82 -4.80
N GLU A 492 7.74 -2.43 -3.73
CA GLU A 492 6.82 -1.29 -3.83
C GLU A 492 7.51 -0.03 -4.35
N ALA A 493 8.73 0.26 -3.88
CA ALA A 493 9.48 1.45 -4.32
C ALA A 493 9.83 1.37 -5.81
N SER A 494 10.43 0.28 -6.27
CA SER A 494 10.85 0.18 -7.67
C SER A 494 9.67 0.06 -8.63
N LEU A 495 8.54 -0.53 -8.21
CA LEU A 495 7.33 -0.55 -9.02
C LEU A 495 6.71 0.85 -9.15
N ILE A 496 6.61 1.62 -8.05
CA ILE A 496 6.10 3.00 -8.09
C ILE A 496 6.96 3.85 -9.02
N LYS A 497 8.28 3.75 -8.89
CA LYS A 497 9.22 4.43 -9.79
C LYS A 497 8.95 4.08 -11.25
N THR A 498 8.78 2.79 -11.56
CA THR A 498 8.54 2.31 -12.92
C THR A 498 7.19 2.78 -13.46
N LEU A 499 6.14 2.80 -12.62
CA LEU A 499 4.82 3.31 -12.99
C LEU A 499 4.89 4.82 -13.31
N GLU A 500 5.60 5.60 -12.50
CA GLU A 500 5.82 7.04 -12.74
C GLU A 500 6.61 7.28 -14.04
N GLU A 501 7.74 6.58 -14.24
CA GLU A 501 8.57 6.70 -15.45
C GLU A 501 7.81 6.32 -16.73
N LYS A 502 6.87 5.38 -16.64
CA LYS A 502 6.01 4.97 -17.76
C LYS A 502 4.72 5.78 -17.88
N GLY A 503 4.52 6.82 -17.06
CA GLY A 503 3.30 7.66 -17.09
C GLY A 503 2.02 6.94 -16.63
N ILE A 504 2.15 5.80 -15.94
CA ILE A 504 1.03 4.98 -15.48
C ILE A 504 0.61 5.40 -14.07
N GLY A 505 -0.65 5.80 -13.94
CA GLY A 505 -1.22 6.26 -12.67
C GLY A 505 -0.79 7.68 -12.31
N ARG A 506 -1.21 8.12 -11.13
CA ARG A 506 -0.98 9.46 -10.58
C ARG A 506 -0.70 9.35 -9.07
N PRO A 507 -0.22 10.43 -8.40
CA PRO A 507 -0.04 10.48 -6.95
C PRO A 507 -1.17 9.85 -6.12
N SER A 508 -2.43 10.05 -6.51
CA SER A 508 -3.60 9.50 -5.84
C SER A 508 -3.81 7.99 -6.03
N THR A 509 -3.15 7.36 -7.00
CA THR A 509 -3.47 5.98 -7.42
C THR A 509 -2.38 4.96 -7.12
N TYR A 510 -1.13 5.37 -6.89
CA TYR A 510 -0.02 4.42 -6.67
C TYR A 510 -0.30 3.41 -5.56
N ALA A 511 -0.57 3.87 -4.33
CA ALA A 511 -0.84 2.97 -3.20
C ALA A 511 -2.12 2.11 -3.41
N PRO A 512 -3.25 2.65 -3.91
CA PRO A 512 -4.43 1.84 -4.26
C PRO A 512 -4.16 0.74 -5.31
N ILE A 513 -3.33 1.01 -6.33
CA ILE A 513 -2.97 0.02 -7.36
C ILE A 513 -2.28 -1.18 -6.69
N LEU A 514 -1.22 -0.91 -5.91
CA LEU A 514 -0.43 -1.94 -5.22
C LEU A 514 -1.28 -2.77 -4.24
N ASP A 515 -2.14 -2.12 -3.47
CA ASP A 515 -3.05 -2.80 -2.52
C ASP A 515 -4.07 -3.68 -3.27
N THR A 516 -4.55 -3.24 -4.43
CA THR A 516 -5.54 -3.98 -5.21
C THR A 516 -4.98 -5.24 -5.86
N ILE A 517 -3.80 -5.17 -6.49
CA ILE A 517 -3.19 -6.35 -7.15
C ILE A 517 -2.84 -7.46 -6.15
N GLN A 518 -2.42 -7.08 -4.93
CA GLN A 518 -2.17 -8.02 -3.83
C GLN A 518 -3.47 -8.61 -3.29
N ARG A 519 -4.49 -7.79 -2.97
CA ARG A 519 -5.78 -8.28 -2.44
C ARG A 519 -6.48 -9.23 -3.41
N ARG A 520 -6.29 -9.02 -4.72
CA ARG A 520 -6.83 -9.89 -5.79
C ARG A 520 -6.00 -11.16 -6.03
N LYS A 521 -4.90 -11.37 -5.31
CA LYS A 521 -3.99 -12.52 -5.44
C LYS A 521 -3.39 -12.68 -6.84
N TYR A 522 -3.22 -11.59 -7.57
CA TYR A 522 -2.44 -11.61 -8.82
C TYR A 522 -0.94 -11.65 -8.54
N VAL A 523 -0.56 -11.09 -7.40
CA VAL A 523 0.83 -11.06 -6.93
C VAL A 523 0.84 -11.33 -5.43
N GLU A 524 1.93 -11.93 -4.98
CA GLU A 524 2.25 -12.13 -3.58
C GLU A 524 3.54 -11.40 -3.23
N LYS A 525 3.90 -11.41 -1.94
CA LYS A 525 5.14 -10.82 -1.46
C LYS A 525 6.02 -11.87 -0.83
N GLU A 526 7.23 -11.97 -1.37
CA GLU A 526 8.35 -12.67 -0.73
C GLU A 526 9.30 -11.63 -0.16
N GLY A 527 9.31 -11.51 1.17
CA GLY A 527 9.99 -10.41 1.85
C GLY A 527 9.45 -9.05 1.41
N LYS A 528 10.27 -8.28 0.67
CA LYS A 528 9.90 -6.95 0.12
C LYS A 528 9.56 -6.96 -1.37
N GLN A 529 9.75 -8.10 -2.04
CA GLN A 529 9.63 -8.23 -3.49
C GLN A 529 8.24 -8.77 -3.86
N PHE A 530 7.74 -8.31 -5.00
CA PHE A 530 6.54 -8.85 -5.63
C PHE A 530 6.90 -10.08 -6.47
N VAL A 531 6.10 -11.12 -6.31
CA VAL A 531 6.16 -12.34 -7.11
C VAL A 531 4.80 -12.55 -7.76
N PRO A 532 4.71 -12.75 -9.09
CA PRO A 532 3.45 -13.04 -9.75
C PRO A 532 2.95 -14.44 -9.38
N THR A 533 1.64 -14.60 -9.23
CA THR A 533 1.01 -15.92 -9.06
C THR A 533 0.68 -16.54 -10.42
N ASP A 534 0.40 -17.84 -10.48
CA ASP A 534 -0.12 -18.51 -11.69
C ASP A 534 -1.36 -17.81 -12.26
N ILE A 535 -2.21 -17.31 -11.36
CA ILE A 535 -3.40 -16.54 -11.73
C ILE A 535 -2.99 -15.20 -12.35
N GLY A 536 -1.98 -14.53 -11.77
CA GLY A 536 -1.39 -13.31 -12.30
C GLY A 536 -0.88 -13.50 -13.74
N PHE A 537 -0.09 -14.55 -13.99
CA PHE A 537 0.38 -14.89 -15.33
C PHE A 537 -0.79 -15.17 -16.28
N LYS A 538 -1.69 -16.10 -15.92
CA LYS A 538 -2.79 -16.48 -16.81
C LYS A 538 -3.69 -15.31 -17.20
N VAL A 539 -4.01 -14.44 -16.24
CA VAL A 539 -4.82 -13.24 -16.53
C VAL A 539 -4.02 -12.27 -17.40
N THR A 540 -2.74 -12.07 -17.11
CA THR A 540 -1.86 -11.21 -17.93
C THR A 540 -1.78 -11.71 -19.37
N ASP A 541 -1.60 -13.01 -19.61
CA ASP A 541 -1.52 -13.58 -20.95
C ASP A 541 -2.81 -13.43 -21.74
N LEU A 542 -3.95 -13.67 -21.09
CA LEU A 542 -5.27 -13.47 -21.70
C LEU A 542 -5.47 -12.00 -22.09
N LEU A 543 -5.09 -11.07 -21.23
CA LEU A 543 -5.23 -9.64 -21.50
C LEU A 543 -4.24 -9.17 -22.56
N LYS A 544 -2.99 -9.66 -22.57
CA LYS A 544 -2.01 -9.41 -23.63
C LYS A 544 -2.51 -9.89 -24.99
N LYS A 545 -3.13 -11.07 -25.03
CA LYS A 545 -3.61 -11.68 -26.28
C LYS A 545 -4.84 -10.97 -26.85
N TYR A 546 -5.86 -10.72 -26.03
CA TYR A 546 -7.17 -10.30 -26.52
C TYR A 546 -7.50 -8.81 -26.32
N PHE A 547 -6.72 -8.11 -25.48
CA PHE A 547 -7.03 -6.74 -25.03
C PHE A 547 -5.78 -5.85 -25.07
N ALA A 548 -4.91 -6.05 -26.06
CA ALA A 548 -3.64 -5.32 -26.18
C ALA A 548 -3.85 -3.79 -26.30
N GLY A 549 -4.92 -3.36 -26.95
CA GLY A 549 -5.29 -1.96 -27.13
C GLY A 549 -5.68 -1.27 -25.83
N ILE A 550 -6.21 -1.99 -24.83
CA ILE A 550 -6.63 -1.39 -23.54
C ILE A 550 -5.73 -1.74 -22.35
N VAL A 551 -4.90 -2.78 -22.44
CA VAL A 551 -3.98 -3.25 -21.37
C VAL A 551 -2.49 -3.09 -21.77
N SER A 552 -2.21 -2.19 -22.72
CA SER A 552 -0.84 -1.75 -22.99
C SER A 552 -0.42 -0.63 -22.03
N VAL A 553 0.90 -0.56 -21.81
CA VAL A 553 1.55 0.53 -21.07
C VAL A 553 1.23 1.88 -21.72
N ASP A 554 1.41 1.96 -23.05
CA ASP A 554 1.27 3.21 -23.80
C ASP A 554 -0.17 3.72 -23.79
N PHE A 555 -1.16 2.85 -24.01
CA PHE A 555 -2.57 3.26 -23.93
C PHE A 555 -2.93 3.76 -22.53
N THR A 556 -2.44 3.07 -21.49
CA THR A 556 -2.73 3.43 -20.10
C THR A 556 -2.16 4.81 -19.75
N ALA A 557 -0.96 5.15 -20.25
CA ALA A 557 -0.34 6.46 -20.10
C ALA A 557 -1.06 7.55 -20.93
N GLN A 558 -1.41 7.24 -22.18
CA GLN A 558 -2.17 8.15 -23.04
C GLN A 558 -3.54 8.49 -22.48
N LEU A 559 -4.23 7.51 -21.88
CA LEU A 559 -5.53 7.76 -21.26
C LEU A 559 -5.43 8.73 -20.10
N GLU A 560 -4.41 8.62 -19.23
CA GLU A 560 -4.22 9.62 -18.17
C GLU A 560 -3.95 11.01 -18.76
N THR A 561 -3.21 11.09 -19.86
CA THR A 561 -3.01 12.34 -20.62
C THR A 561 -4.33 12.88 -21.18
N TRP A 562 -5.24 12.02 -21.64
CA TRP A 562 -6.57 12.45 -22.09
C TRP A 562 -7.44 12.96 -20.95
N LEU A 563 -7.36 12.34 -19.77
CA LEU A 563 -8.03 12.84 -18.56
C LEU A 563 -7.48 14.21 -18.15
N ASP A 564 -6.17 14.43 -18.28
CA ASP A 564 -5.55 15.74 -18.02
C ASP A 564 -6.01 16.78 -19.05
N LYS A 565 -6.13 16.39 -20.34
CA LYS A 565 -6.72 17.26 -21.37
C LYS A 565 -8.18 17.61 -21.08
N ILE A 566 -8.96 16.71 -20.47
CA ILE A 566 -10.32 17.05 -20.02
C ILE A 566 -10.24 18.09 -18.90
N ALA A 567 -9.40 17.87 -17.88
CA ALA A 567 -9.23 18.78 -16.75
C ALA A 567 -8.78 20.18 -17.19
N ASP A 568 -7.94 20.27 -18.23
CA ASP A 568 -7.47 21.52 -18.83
C ASP A 568 -8.50 22.18 -19.78
N GLY A 569 -9.67 21.56 -20.03
CA GLY A 569 -10.65 22.03 -21.01
C GLY A 569 -10.23 21.86 -22.48
N LYS A 570 -9.16 21.11 -22.76
CA LYS A 570 -8.62 20.83 -24.10
C LYS A 570 -9.26 19.61 -24.78
N ALA A 571 -10.05 18.83 -24.05
CA ALA A 571 -10.84 17.70 -24.56
C ALA A 571 -12.16 17.61 -23.80
N THR A 572 -13.19 17.04 -24.44
CA THR A 572 -14.51 16.84 -23.82
C THR A 572 -14.65 15.41 -23.30
N TYR A 573 -15.38 15.23 -22.19
CA TYR A 573 -15.79 13.93 -21.65
C TYR A 573 -16.26 12.96 -22.76
N LYS A 574 -17.28 13.35 -23.54
CA LYS A 574 -17.89 12.53 -24.58
C LYS A 574 -16.87 11.98 -25.58
N LYS A 575 -16.01 12.85 -26.14
CA LYS A 575 -14.99 12.48 -27.13
C LYS A 575 -14.02 11.42 -26.60
N VAL A 576 -13.53 11.60 -25.37
CA VAL A 576 -12.60 10.63 -24.75
C VAL A 576 -13.30 9.32 -24.46
N MET A 577 -14.54 9.36 -23.96
CA MET A 577 -15.32 8.16 -23.67
C MET A 577 -15.65 7.36 -24.93
N SER A 578 -16.11 8.01 -26.00
CA SER A 578 -16.39 7.37 -27.30
C SER A 578 -15.14 6.72 -27.88
N GLY A 579 -14.03 7.47 -27.96
CA GLY A 579 -12.78 6.94 -28.52
C GLY A 579 -12.23 5.74 -27.75
N PHE A 580 -12.38 5.72 -26.42
CA PHE A 580 -12.07 4.54 -25.62
C PHE A 580 -13.03 3.37 -25.93
N TRP A 581 -14.33 3.65 -25.96
CA TRP A 581 -15.36 2.61 -26.09
C TRP A 581 -15.28 1.90 -27.44
N ASP A 582 -15.03 2.62 -28.53
CA ASP A 582 -14.92 2.05 -29.88
C ASP A 582 -13.80 0.99 -29.97
N VAL A 583 -12.68 1.24 -29.30
CA VAL A 583 -11.57 0.27 -29.22
C VAL A 583 -11.96 -0.90 -28.33
N PHE A 584 -12.46 -0.62 -27.13
CA PHE A 584 -12.74 -1.64 -26.13
C PHE A 584 -13.87 -2.58 -26.53
N GLU A 585 -14.95 -2.07 -27.13
CA GLU A 585 -16.07 -2.88 -27.59
C GLU A 585 -15.66 -3.83 -28.71
N ARG A 586 -14.88 -3.34 -29.68
CA ARG A 586 -14.34 -4.17 -30.77
C ARG A 586 -13.45 -5.29 -30.24
N GLU A 587 -12.52 -4.98 -29.33
CA GLU A 587 -11.67 -6.00 -28.71
C GLU A 587 -12.50 -7.02 -27.93
N LEU A 588 -13.50 -6.59 -27.17
CA LEU A 588 -14.38 -7.47 -26.42
C LEU A 588 -15.19 -8.41 -27.33
N GLN A 589 -15.71 -7.89 -28.45
CA GLN A 589 -16.44 -8.70 -29.45
C GLN A 589 -15.51 -9.75 -30.07
N ASN A 590 -14.32 -9.35 -30.53
CA ASN A 590 -13.32 -10.26 -31.10
C ASN A 590 -12.88 -11.32 -30.09
N ALA A 591 -12.61 -10.92 -28.84
CA ALA A 591 -12.23 -11.83 -27.77
C ALA A 591 -13.32 -12.89 -27.48
N ASN A 592 -14.60 -12.53 -27.59
CA ASN A 592 -15.69 -13.50 -27.43
C ASN A 592 -15.73 -14.51 -28.59
N LEU A 593 -15.51 -14.05 -29.82
CA LEU A 593 -15.50 -14.91 -31.02
C LEU A 593 -14.31 -15.87 -31.02
N GLU A 594 -13.09 -15.38 -30.76
CA GLU A 594 -11.88 -16.20 -30.78
C GLU A 594 -11.86 -17.25 -29.66
N VAL A 595 -12.31 -16.88 -28.47
CA VAL A 595 -12.42 -17.83 -27.35
C VAL A 595 -13.44 -18.93 -27.66
N ALA A 596 -14.56 -18.61 -28.30
CA ALA A 596 -15.56 -19.60 -28.66
C ALA A 596 -14.93 -20.68 -29.55
N LYS A 597 -14.15 -20.27 -30.56
CA LYS A 597 -13.37 -21.17 -31.42
C LYS A 597 -12.32 -21.96 -30.62
N ALA A 598 -11.52 -21.28 -29.80
CA ALA A 598 -10.43 -21.93 -29.05
C ALA A 598 -10.93 -22.94 -28.00
N LYS A 599 -12.14 -22.77 -27.45
CA LYS A 599 -12.74 -23.75 -26.51
C LYS A 599 -13.12 -25.06 -27.19
N GLU A 600 -13.39 -25.05 -28.48
CA GLU A 600 -13.65 -26.27 -29.26
C GLU A 600 -12.33 -27.02 -29.55
N GLU A 601 -11.19 -26.31 -29.59
CA GLU A 601 -9.91 -26.87 -30.08
C GLU A 601 -8.85 -27.16 -28.98
N ASN A 602 -8.84 -26.44 -27.85
CA ASN A 602 -7.66 -26.38 -26.94
C ASN A 602 -7.95 -26.72 -25.46
N GLN A 603 -8.93 -27.57 -25.18
CA GLN A 603 -9.20 -27.99 -23.81
C GLN A 603 -8.12 -28.98 -23.34
N GLU A 604 -7.29 -28.58 -22.37
CA GLU A 604 -6.23 -29.43 -21.81
C GLU A 604 -6.86 -30.65 -21.11
N VAL A 605 -6.81 -31.80 -21.78
CA VAL A 605 -7.30 -33.08 -21.29
C VAL A 605 -6.17 -33.76 -20.50
N SER A 606 -6.49 -34.21 -19.30
CA SER A 606 -5.61 -35.03 -18.47
C SER A 606 -5.90 -36.51 -18.71
N ASP A 607 -4.88 -37.35 -18.55
CA ASP A 607 -5.03 -38.80 -18.61
C ASP A 607 -5.93 -39.37 -17.50
N VAL A 608 -6.24 -38.59 -16.46
CA VAL A 608 -7.08 -38.99 -15.34
C VAL A 608 -8.54 -39.18 -15.78
N ILE A 609 -9.06 -40.41 -15.68
CA ILE A 609 -10.44 -40.74 -16.00
C ILE A 609 -11.38 -40.36 -14.84
N CYS A 610 -12.53 -39.77 -15.19
CA CYS A 610 -13.58 -39.43 -14.24
C CYS A 610 -14.30 -40.70 -13.73
N GLU A 611 -14.12 -41.02 -12.44
CA GLU A 611 -14.70 -42.21 -11.80
C GLU A 611 -16.25 -42.26 -11.79
N LYS A 612 -16.93 -41.16 -12.11
CA LYS A 612 -18.40 -41.10 -12.14
C LYS A 612 -19.01 -41.33 -13.52
N CYS A 613 -18.25 -41.11 -14.60
CA CYS A 613 -18.81 -41.14 -15.95
C CYS A 613 -17.84 -41.61 -17.04
N GLY A 614 -16.61 -42.00 -16.69
CA GLY A 614 -15.63 -42.55 -17.63
C GLY A 614 -14.95 -41.55 -18.58
N ALA A 615 -15.30 -40.26 -18.55
CA ALA A 615 -14.67 -39.26 -19.41
C ALA A 615 -13.30 -38.83 -18.87
N HIS A 616 -12.31 -38.59 -19.75
CA HIS A 616 -11.04 -37.97 -19.34
C HIS A 616 -11.28 -36.59 -18.74
N MET A 617 -10.71 -36.35 -17.56
CA MET A 617 -10.87 -35.10 -16.83
C MET A 617 -10.05 -34.01 -17.50
N ILE A 618 -10.51 -32.76 -17.35
CA ILE A 618 -9.89 -31.59 -17.96
C ILE A 618 -9.27 -30.70 -16.89
N VAL A 619 -8.15 -30.05 -17.22
CA VAL A 619 -7.46 -29.14 -16.30
C VAL A 619 -8.22 -27.82 -16.24
N LYS A 620 -8.62 -27.41 -15.04
CA LYS A 620 -9.25 -26.12 -14.74
C LYS A 620 -8.48 -25.40 -13.65
N MET A 621 -8.70 -24.09 -13.54
CA MET A 621 -8.04 -23.26 -12.53
C MET A 621 -9.04 -22.64 -11.57
N SER A 622 -8.69 -22.56 -10.29
CA SER A 622 -9.49 -21.94 -9.24
C SER A 622 -8.65 -20.93 -8.45
N ARG A 623 -9.26 -20.26 -7.45
CA ARG A 623 -8.55 -19.39 -6.50
C ARG A 623 -7.47 -20.11 -5.66
N TYR A 624 -7.43 -21.43 -5.70
CA TYR A 624 -6.49 -22.29 -4.96
C TYR A 624 -5.50 -23.01 -5.88
N GLY A 625 -5.45 -22.64 -7.16
CA GLY A 625 -4.60 -23.30 -8.16
C GLY A 625 -5.38 -24.23 -9.08
N LYS A 626 -4.63 -25.03 -9.85
CA LYS A 626 -5.16 -25.99 -10.84
C LYS A 626 -5.90 -27.15 -10.15
N TYR A 627 -6.92 -27.67 -10.83
CA TYR A 627 -7.69 -28.85 -10.42
C TYR A 627 -8.24 -29.55 -11.67
N LEU A 628 -8.54 -30.84 -11.56
CA LEU A 628 -9.18 -31.61 -12.60
C LEU A 628 -10.70 -31.53 -12.46
N ALA A 629 -11.41 -31.29 -13.55
CA ALA A 629 -12.86 -31.28 -13.60
C ALA A 629 -13.39 -32.27 -14.65
N CYS A 630 -14.54 -32.88 -14.41
CA CYS A 630 -15.20 -33.64 -15.46
C CYS A 630 -15.63 -32.70 -16.60
N PRO A 631 -15.38 -33.05 -17.88
CA PRO A 631 -15.84 -32.26 -19.03
C PRO A 631 -17.37 -32.23 -19.13
N ASN A 632 -18.07 -33.27 -18.66
CA ASN A 632 -19.53 -33.41 -18.74
C ASN A 632 -20.29 -32.56 -17.69
N PHE A 633 -19.74 -31.46 -17.19
CA PHE A 633 -20.45 -30.54 -16.30
C PHE A 633 -21.51 -29.76 -17.10
N PRO A 634 -22.77 -29.59 -16.63
CA PRO A 634 -23.24 -29.79 -15.25
C PRO A 634 -23.77 -31.20 -14.92
N SER A 635 -23.92 -32.09 -15.90
CA SER A 635 -24.41 -33.47 -15.71
C SER A 635 -23.51 -34.31 -14.81
N CYS A 636 -22.19 -34.15 -14.89
CA CYS A 636 -21.22 -34.75 -13.97
C CYS A 636 -20.41 -33.65 -13.28
N LYS A 637 -20.57 -33.54 -11.95
CA LYS A 637 -19.92 -32.50 -11.13
C LYS A 637 -18.61 -32.98 -10.48
N ASN A 638 -18.00 -34.05 -10.98
CA ASN A 638 -16.79 -34.60 -10.36
C ASN A 638 -15.59 -33.66 -10.54
N ILE A 639 -14.80 -33.50 -9.48
CA ILE A 639 -13.55 -32.74 -9.47
C ILE A 639 -12.48 -33.53 -8.70
N LYS A 640 -11.22 -33.43 -9.13
CA LYS A 640 -10.07 -34.02 -8.45
C LYS A 640 -8.96 -32.97 -8.30
N PRO A 641 -8.08 -33.07 -7.30
CA PRO A 641 -6.86 -32.26 -7.23
C PRO A 641 -6.01 -32.43 -8.49
N TYR A 642 -5.28 -31.40 -8.89
CA TYR A 642 -4.27 -31.50 -9.95
C TYR A 642 -2.90 -31.77 -9.28
N HIS A 643 -2.25 -32.88 -9.62
CA HIS A 643 -0.95 -33.27 -9.07
C HIS A 643 0.05 -33.36 -10.22
N THR A 644 1.10 -32.54 -10.19
CA THR A 644 2.22 -32.58 -11.14
C THR A 644 3.30 -33.49 -10.59
N GLY A 645 3.20 -34.80 -10.85
CA GLY A 645 4.17 -35.80 -10.40
C GLY A 645 3.94 -36.32 -8.98
N GLU A 646 4.56 -37.48 -8.70
CA GLU A 646 4.36 -38.36 -7.52
C GLU A 646 4.56 -37.69 -6.15
N GLU A 647 3.58 -36.90 -5.70
CA GLU A 647 3.39 -36.73 -4.25
C GLU A 647 2.83 -38.06 -3.72
N LYS A 648 3.73 -38.92 -3.20
CA LYS A 648 3.34 -40.10 -2.44
C LYS A 648 2.34 -39.66 -1.37
N GLU A 649 1.16 -40.28 -1.39
CA GLU A 649 0.16 -40.10 -0.33
C GLU A 649 0.85 -40.37 1.01
N GLU A 650 0.97 -39.33 1.84
CA GLU A 650 1.59 -39.46 3.15
C GLU A 650 0.61 -40.29 4.02
N VAL A 651 0.90 -41.58 4.15
CA VAL A 651 0.09 -42.53 4.92
C VAL A 651 0.37 -42.30 6.40
N SER A 652 -0.69 -42.13 7.19
CA SER A 652 -0.64 -42.07 8.64
C SER A 652 -0.60 -43.48 9.22
N GLU A 653 0.05 -43.62 10.37
CA GLU A 653 0.00 -44.85 11.17
C GLU A 653 -1.39 -45.09 11.78
N ILE A 654 -2.29 -44.10 11.74
CA ILE A 654 -3.64 -44.18 12.31
C ILE A 654 -4.56 -44.96 11.39
N ASP A 655 -5.20 -45.99 11.95
CA ASP A 655 -6.20 -46.79 11.26
C ASP A 655 -7.57 -46.10 11.26
N CYS A 656 -8.33 -46.33 10.21
CA CYS A 656 -9.68 -45.82 10.08
C CYS A 656 -10.62 -46.53 11.06
N ASP A 657 -11.28 -45.77 11.94
CA ASP A 657 -12.20 -46.29 12.96
C ASP A 657 -13.40 -47.09 12.38
N LYS A 658 -13.64 -47.01 11.06
CA LYS A 658 -14.76 -47.69 10.38
C LYS A 658 -14.37 -48.91 9.55
N CYS A 659 -13.17 -48.94 8.95
CA CYS A 659 -12.78 -50.05 8.08
C CYS A 659 -11.37 -50.60 8.34
N GLY A 660 -10.64 -50.06 9.32
CA GLY A 660 -9.31 -50.54 9.69
C GLY A 660 -8.18 -50.14 8.73
N ALA A 661 -8.48 -49.62 7.53
CA ALA A 661 -7.44 -49.17 6.60
C ALA A 661 -6.65 -47.97 7.13
N LYS A 662 -5.35 -47.94 6.83
CA LYS A 662 -4.46 -46.81 7.17
C LYS A 662 -4.98 -45.52 6.55
N MET A 663 -5.13 -44.47 7.37
CA MET A 663 -5.62 -43.17 6.91
C MET A 663 -4.49 -42.38 6.21
N VAL A 664 -4.84 -41.48 5.28
CA VAL A 664 -3.86 -40.62 4.59
C VAL A 664 -4.01 -39.16 4.99
N TYR A 665 -2.90 -38.42 5.04
CA TYR A 665 -2.93 -36.98 5.29
C TYR A 665 -3.50 -36.22 4.07
N ARG A 666 -4.45 -35.34 4.31
CA ARG A 666 -5.08 -34.46 3.32
C ARG A 666 -5.13 -33.03 3.82
N GLN A 667 -5.19 -32.06 2.90
CA GLN A 667 -5.22 -30.63 3.23
C GLN A 667 -6.62 -30.06 3.01
N GLY A 668 -7.18 -29.42 4.03
CA GLY A 668 -8.52 -28.83 4.00
C GLY A 668 -8.49 -27.34 4.39
N PRO A 669 -9.64 -26.66 4.30
CA PRO A 669 -9.75 -25.22 4.63
C PRO A 669 -9.39 -24.87 6.09
N TYR A 670 -9.29 -25.86 6.98
CA TYR A 670 -8.99 -25.68 8.40
C TYR A 670 -7.60 -26.19 8.82
N GLY A 671 -6.84 -26.80 7.90
CA GLY A 671 -5.54 -27.44 8.18
C GLY A 671 -5.43 -28.83 7.56
N ARG A 672 -4.36 -29.55 7.89
CA ARG A 672 -4.24 -30.98 7.55
C ARG A 672 -5.28 -31.79 8.34
N TYR A 673 -5.83 -32.83 7.73
CA TYR A 673 -6.74 -33.80 8.34
C TYR A 673 -6.44 -35.19 7.79
N LEU A 674 -6.91 -36.24 8.47
CA LEU A 674 -6.78 -37.61 8.01
C LEU A 674 -8.03 -38.01 7.23
N LYS A 675 -7.86 -38.66 6.09
CA LYS A 675 -8.95 -39.23 5.31
C LYS A 675 -8.69 -40.71 5.05
N CYS A 676 -9.67 -41.56 5.29
CA CYS A 676 -9.57 -42.95 4.90
C CYS A 676 -9.68 -43.07 3.37
N PRO A 677 -8.72 -43.71 2.69
CA PRO A 677 -8.74 -43.88 1.24
C PRO A 677 -9.86 -44.83 0.78
N GLU A 678 -10.23 -45.82 1.59
CA GLU A 678 -11.25 -46.82 1.21
C GLU A 678 -12.69 -46.35 1.44
N CYS A 679 -13.04 -45.93 2.67
CA CYS A 679 -14.43 -45.61 3.02
C CYS A 679 -14.71 -44.09 3.06
N GLY A 680 -13.70 -43.25 2.82
CA GLY A 680 -13.83 -41.80 2.74
C GLY A 680 -14.04 -41.07 4.08
N GLN A 681 -13.94 -41.77 5.21
CA GLN A 681 -14.10 -41.18 6.55
C GLN A 681 -13.02 -40.14 6.85
N ASN A 682 -13.43 -38.97 7.36
CA ASN A 682 -12.51 -37.93 7.78
C ASN A 682 -12.26 -38.02 9.29
N LYS A 683 -11.01 -37.88 9.73
CA LYS A 683 -10.60 -37.76 11.13
C LYS A 683 -9.77 -36.49 11.29
N ALA A 684 -10.14 -35.66 12.26
CA ALA A 684 -9.37 -34.45 12.53
C ALA A 684 -8.02 -34.83 13.16
N ILE A 685 -6.93 -34.19 12.72
CA ILE A 685 -5.66 -34.29 13.42
C ILE A 685 -5.79 -33.40 14.65
N VAL A 686 -5.79 -34.01 15.82
CA VAL A 686 -5.87 -33.29 17.08
C VAL A 686 -4.58 -33.52 17.82
N ILE A 687 -3.92 -32.43 18.23
CA ILE A 687 -2.73 -32.50 19.05
C ILE A 687 -3.22 -32.66 20.49
N ASP A 688 -2.99 -33.83 21.07
CA ASP A 688 -3.29 -34.09 22.47
C ASP A 688 -2.30 -33.34 23.36
N THR A 689 -2.80 -32.71 24.41
CA THR A 689 -1.94 -32.08 25.43
C THR A 689 -1.52 -33.05 26.52
N GLY A 690 -2.11 -34.25 26.57
CA GLY A 690 -1.92 -35.24 27.65
C GLY A 690 -2.61 -34.88 28.96
N ILE A 691 -3.28 -33.72 29.03
CA ILE A 691 -3.94 -33.23 30.23
C ILE A 691 -5.36 -33.81 30.29
N GLU A 692 -5.66 -34.54 31.35
CA GLU A 692 -7.01 -35.07 31.62
C GLU A 692 -8.03 -33.93 31.70
N CYS A 693 -9.20 -34.14 31.08
CA CYS A 693 -10.27 -33.16 31.03
C CYS A 693 -10.86 -32.99 32.43
N PRO A 694 -10.73 -31.79 33.04
CA PRO A 694 -11.15 -31.57 34.42
C PRO A 694 -12.66 -31.50 34.61
N LYS A 695 -13.44 -31.61 33.52
CA LYS A 695 -14.90 -31.62 33.56
C LYS A 695 -15.47 -33.03 33.55
N CYS A 696 -14.90 -33.93 32.75
CA CYS A 696 -15.45 -35.28 32.56
C CYS A 696 -14.54 -36.40 33.03
N HIS A 697 -13.25 -36.16 33.32
CA HIS A 697 -12.27 -37.14 33.78
C HIS A 697 -12.03 -38.36 32.86
N GLU A 698 -12.79 -38.50 31.78
CA GLU A 698 -12.69 -39.59 30.81
C GLU A 698 -11.91 -39.20 29.54
N GLY A 699 -11.79 -37.90 29.25
CA GLY A 699 -11.16 -37.39 28.04
C GLY A 699 -9.89 -36.59 28.32
N HIS A 700 -9.21 -36.13 27.28
CA HIS A 700 -8.05 -35.23 27.37
C HIS A 700 -8.36 -33.89 26.70
N LEU A 701 -7.64 -32.83 27.10
CA LEU A 701 -7.70 -31.54 26.41
C LEU A 701 -6.88 -31.60 25.12
N VAL A 702 -7.54 -31.36 23.99
CA VAL A 702 -6.94 -31.47 22.67
C VAL A 702 -6.99 -30.13 21.93
N LYS A 703 -5.92 -29.78 21.22
CA LYS A 703 -5.80 -28.50 20.51
C LYS A 703 -6.64 -28.49 19.22
N ARG A 704 -7.54 -27.53 19.11
CA ARG A 704 -8.49 -27.35 18.00
C ARG A 704 -8.40 -25.93 17.42
N ARG A 705 -8.89 -25.75 16.18
CA ARG A 705 -8.90 -24.45 15.49
C ARG A 705 -10.34 -24.00 15.21
N SER A 706 -10.69 -22.78 15.58
CA SER A 706 -12.01 -22.20 15.36
C SER A 706 -12.23 -21.78 13.90
N LYS A 707 -13.50 -21.57 13.48
CA LYS A 707 -13.86 -21.05 12.14
C LYS A 707 -13.21 -19.70 11.79
N ARG A 708 -12.83 -18.90 12.79
CA ARG A 708 -12.15 -17.60 12.63
C ARG A 708 -10.62 -17.72 12.67
N GLY A 709 -10.08 -18.94 12.69
CA GLY A 709 -8.66 -19.23 12.61
C GLY A 709 -7.89 -19.23 13.94
N ARG A 710 -8.53 -18.85 15.07
CA ARG A 710 -7.93 -18.87 16.43
C ARG A 710 -7.92 -20.29 17.01
N TYR A 711 -6.82 -20.70 17.65
CA TYR A 711 -6.72 -21.96 18.39
C TYR A 711 -7.47 -21.91 19.72
N PHE A 712 -7.94 -23.07 20.17
CA PHE A 712 -8.53 -23.32 21.49
C PHE A 712 -8.26 -24.79 21.87
N TYR A 713 -8.44 -25.15 23.13
CA TYR A 713 -8.21 -26.49 23.65
C TYR A 713 -9.52 -26.99 24.22
N GLY A 714 -10.05 -28.10 23.70
CA GLY A 714 -11.33 -28.65 24.14
C GLY A 714 -11.25 -30.14 24.43
N CYS A 715 -12.23 -30.69 25.14
CA CYS A 715 -12.25 -32.11 25.48
C CYS A 715 -12.26 -33.02 24.23
N SER A 716 -11.50 -34.11 24.26
CA SER A 716 -11.49 -35.16 23.24
C SER A 716 -12.88 -35.81 23.08
N CYS A 717 -13.65 -35.95 24.16
CA CYS A 717 -14.99 -36.54 24.18
C CYS A 717 -16.12 -35.61 23.68
N TYR A 718 -15.82 -34.44 23.11
CA TYR A 718 -16.84 -33.60 22.46
C TYR A 718 -17.54 -34.39 21.32
N PRO A 719 -18.89 -34.39 21.22
CA PRO A 719 -19.83 -33.46 21.85
C PRO A 719 -20.35 -33.85 23.24
N ALA A 720 -19.99 -35.03 23.79
CA ALA A 720 -20.46 -35.46 25.10
C ALA A 720 -19.91 -34.58 26.24
N CYS A 721 -18.73 -33.98 26.06
CA CYS A 721 -18.18 -32.97 26.96
C CYS A 721 -17.80 -31.69 26.20
N ASP A 722 -18.33 -30.55 26.63
CA ASP A 722 -18.16 -29.22 26.03
C ASP A 722 -17.04 -28.37 26.66
N MET A 723 -16.23 -28.96 27.54
CA MET A 723 -15.11 -28.27 28.17
C MET A 723 -14.17 -27.70 27.12
N ALA A 724 -13.92 -26.39 27.18
CA ALA A 724 -13.03 -25.68 26.28
C ALA A 724 -12.40 -24.45 26.93
N VAL A 725 -11.11 -24.23 26.63
CA VAL A 725 -10.34 -23.06 27.03
C VAL A 725 -9.64 -22.44 25.81
N TRP A 726 -9.47 -21.12 25.80
CA TRP A 726 -8.92 -20.40 24.64
C TRP A 726 -7.39 -20.37 24.58
N ASP A 727 -6.78 -20.41 25.75
CA ASP A 727 -5.33 -20.30 25.92
C ASP A 727 -4.79 -21.68 26.34
N GLU A 728 -3.48 -21.91 26.19
CA GLU A 728 -2.89 -23.24 26.34
C GLU A 728 -2.99 -23.74 27.79
N PRO A 729 -3.65 -24.88 28.05
CA PRO A 729 -3.75 -25.43 29.39
C PRO A 729 -2.41 -25.96 29.88
N VAL A 730 -2.20 -25.86 31.20
CA VAL A 730 -1.12 -26.55 31.91
C VAL A 730 -1.74 -27.48 32.95
N ASN A 731 -1.05 -28.58 33.27
CA ASN A 731 -1.52 -29.55 34.27
C ASN A 731 -1.37 -29.02 35.71
N GLU A 732 -1.90 -27.82 35.96
CA GLU A 732 -1.98 -27.16 37.24
C GLU A 732 -3.39 -26.62 37.45
N PHE A 733 -3.93 -26.79 38.65
CA PHE A 733 -5.26 -26.32 39.01
C PHE A 733 -5.18 -25.07 39.90
N CYS A 734 -6.16 -24.20 39.75
CA CYS A 734 -6.26 -22.99 40.56
C CYS A 734 -6.64 -23.35 42.00
N SER A 735 -5.82 -22.96 42.97
CA SER A 735 -6.03 -23.22 44.41
C SER A 735 -7.32 -22.62 44.97
N VAL A 736 -7.90 -21.62 44.30
CA VAL A 736 -9.12 -20.94 44.76
C VAL A 736 -10.42 -21.55 44.23
N CYS A 737 -10.45 -22.01 42.98
CA CYS A 737 -11.70 -22.43 42.32
C CYS A 737 -11.60 -23.78 41.61
N GLY A 738 -10.46 -24.49 41.73
CA GLY A 738 -10.23 -25.80 41.13
C GLY A 738 -10.14 -25.83 39.60
N ALA A 739 -10.37 -24.71 38.90
CA ALA A 739 -10.29 -24.66 37.44
C ALA A 739 -8.85 -24.75 36.96
N ILE A 740 -8.64 -25.38 35.80
CA ILE A 740 -7.32 -25.53 35.19
C ILE A 740 -6.67 -24.18 34.92
N LYS A 741 -5.34 -24.07 35.05
CA LYS A 741 -4.59 -22.88 34.66
C LYS A 741 -4.24 -22.91 33.17
N VAL A 742 -4.10 -21.73 32.57
CA VAL A 742 -3.72 -21.55 31.15
C VAL A 742 -2.57 -20.56 31.01
N LYS A 743 -1.71 -20.77 30.01
CA LYS A 743 -0.61 -19.87 29.62
C LYS A 743 -1.14 -18.70 28.81
N LYS A 744 -0.99 -17.50 29.33
CA LYS A 744 -1.31 -16.25 28.63
C LYS A 744 -0.05 -15.53 28.20
N VAL A 745 0.12 -15.37 26.90
CA VAL A 745 1.22 -14.59 26.32
C VAL A 745 0.79 -13.12 26.23
N ARG A 746 1.50 -12.22 26.92
CA ARG A 746 1.26 -10.77 26.87
C ARG A 746 1.91 -10.15 25.62
N LYS A 747 1.58 -8.88 25.32
CA LYS A 747 2.10 -8.16 24.12
C LYS A 747 3.62 -8.04 24.08
N ASN A 748 4.29 -8.12 25.22
CA ASN A 748 5.74 -8.14 25.40
C ASN A 748 6.37 -9.55 25.30
N LYS A 749 5.59 -10.58 24.93
CA LYS A 749 5.99 -12.00 24.86
C LYS A 749 6.31 -12.66 26.21
N GLU A 750 5.97 -12.04 27.33
CA GLU A 750 6.03 -12.72 28.63
C GLU A 750 4.87 -13.69 28.79
N GLU A 751 5.16 -14.87 29.32
CA GLU A 751 4.18 -15.92 29.62
C GLU A 751 3.78 -15.86 31.08
N GLU A 752 2.48 -15.82 31.36
CA GLU A 752 1.93 -15.83 32.72
C GLU A 752 0.88 -16.93 32.83
N LEU A 753 0.95 -17.71 33.92
CA LEU A 753 -0.07 -18.72 34.24
C LEU A 753 -1.25 -18.05 34.94
N ILE A 754 -2.44 -18.19 34.37
CA ILE A 754 -3.66 -17.59 34.90
C ILE A 754 -4.74 -18.66 35.06
N CYS A 755 -5.69 -18.43 35.98
CA CYS A 755 -6.86 -19.30 36.08
C CYS A 755 -7.69 -19.24 34.79
N SER A 756 -8.21 -20.38 34.30
CA SER A 756 -9.09 -20.42 33.11
C SER A 756 -10.52 -19.95 33.39
N ASN A 757 -10.95 -19.95 34.65
CA ASN A 757 -12.29 -19.51 35.03
C ASN A 757 -12.36 -17.97 35.10
N PRO A 758 -13.11 -17.30 34.21
CA PRO A 758 -13.21 -15.83 34.19
C PRO A 758 -13.79 -15.20 35.46
N GLU A 759 -14.58 -15.98 36.22
CA GLU A 759 -15.22 -15.55 37.47
C GLU A 759 -14.33 -15.73 38.70
N CYS A 760 -13.15 -16.35 38.55
CA CYS A 760 -12.23 -16.58 39.66
C CYS A 760 -11.50 -15.29 40.06
N THR A 761 -11.30 -15.08 41.36
CA THR A 761 -10.58 -13.90 41.89
C THR A 761 -9.11 -13.83 41.44
N THR A 762 -8.50 -14.97 41.13
CA THR A 762 -7.13 -15.08 40.61
C THR A 762 -7.05 -14.97 39.09
N HIS A 763 -8.19 -14.88 38.39
CA HIS A 763 -8.20 -14.58 36.97
C HIS A 763 -7.95 -13.07 36.77
N PRO A 764 -6.99 -12.65 35.94
CA PRO A 764 -6.72 -11.23 35.71
C PRO A 764 -7.94 -10.54 35.09
N LYS A 765 -8.58 -9.66 35.88
CA LYS A 765 -9.66 -8.80 35.40
C LYS A 765 -9.10 -7.86 34.34
N LYS A 766 -9.78 -7.72 33.19
CA LYS A 766 -9.44 -6.70 32.20
C LYS A 766 -9.43 -5.35 32.91
N LYS A 767 -8.30 -4.63 32.90
CA LYS A 767 -8.30 -3.20 33.19
C LYS A 767 -9.24 -2.53 32.19
N THR A 768 -10.47 -2.26 32.60
CA THR A 768 -11.34 -1.32 31.94
C THR A 768 -10.57 0.00 31.96
N VAL A 769 -10.16 0.48 30.79
CA VAL A 769 -9.72 1.87 30.65
C VAL A 769 -10.95 2.69 30.98
N THR A 770 -11.04 3.15 32.23
CA THR A 770 -12.00 4.16 32.66
C THR A 770 -11.75 5.39 31.81
N LYS A 771 -12.59 5.58 30.79
CA LYS A 771 -12.82 6.92 30.25
C LYS A 771 -13.31 7.75 31.42
N THR A 772 -12.44 8.62 31.94
CA THR A 772 -12.82 9.73 32.80
C THR A 772 -13.83 10.57 32.02
N SER A 773 -15.10 10.33 32.33
CA SER A 773 -16.20 11.21 31.95
C SER A 773 -16.34 12.22 33.08
N ALA A 774 -15.85 13.45 32.85
CA ALA A 774 -16.25 14.58 33.66
C ALA A 774 -17.76 14.77 33.47
N ALA A 775 -18.52 14.42 34.52
CA ALA A 775 -19.97 14.48 34.53
C ALA A 775 -20.47 15.93 34.56
N LYS A 776 -21.33 16.27 33.60
CA LYS A 776 -22.35 17.31 33.78
C LYS A 776 -23.34 16.81 34.84
N LYS A 777 -23.39 17.50 35.99
CA LYS A 777 -24.46 17.38 36.99
C LYS A 777 -25.81 17.66 36.33
N LYS A 778 -26.75 16.73 36.42
CA LYS A 778 -28.18 17.03 36.59
C LYS A 778 -28.67 16.27 37.82
N THR A 779 -29.08 17.07 38.78
CA THR A 779 -29.75 16.75 40.04
C THR A 779 -31.09 16.09 39.79
N THR A 780 -31.32 14.93 40.39
CA THR A 780 -32.65 14.47 40.80
C THR A 780 -32.50 13.62 42.07
N THR A 781 -32.80 14.25 43.18
CA THR A 781 -32.92 13.69 44.52
C THR A 781 -34.20 12.87 44.61
N ALA A 782 -34.11 11.60 44.96
CA ALA A 782 -35.22 10.81 45.50
C ALA A 782 -34.71 10.07 46.73
N LYS A 783 -35.00 10.62 47.91
CA LYS A 783 -34.63 10.08 49.22
C LYS A 783 -35.79 9.22 49.73
N LYS A 784 -35.51 7.94 49.95
CA LYS A 784 -36.44 6.99 50.58
C LYS A 784 -36.65 7.36 52.05
N THR A 785 -37.91 7.23 52.43
CA THR A 785 -38.54 7.37 53.74
C THR A 785 -37.99 6.41 54.79
N THR A 786 -37.72 6.93 55.99
CA THR A 786 -37.86 6.18 57.26
C THR A 786 -38.60 7.07 58.25
N ALA A 787 -39.67 6.51 58.81
CA ALA A 787 -40.55 7.11 59.80
C ALA A 787 -39.91 7.11 61.20
N GLY A 788 -40.28 8.09 62.02
CA GLY A 788 -39.84 8.18 63.41
C GLY A 788 -40.30 9.45 64.14
N ALA A 789 -41.60 9.50 64.43
CA ALA A 789 -42.26 10.10 65.59
C ALA A 789 -41.96 11.54 66.11
N ALA A 790 -43.06 12.31 66.13
CA ALA A 790 -43.58 13.14 67.23
C ALA A 790 -43.02 14.55 67.48
N GLY A 791 -43.92 15.55 67.45
CA GLY A 791 -43.72 16.81 68.18
C GLY A 791 -44.43 18.08 67.69
N LYS A 792 -45.77 18.12 67.78
CA LYS A 792 -46.61 19.28 68.21
C LYS A 792 -46.46 20.68 67.56
N THR A 793 -47.55 21.12 66.90
CA THR A 793 -48.31 22.41 67.04
C THR A 793 -47.54 23.74 67.01
N LYS A 794 -47.95 24.81 66.30
CA LYS A 794 -49.29 25.43 66.25
C LYS A 794 -49.22 26.66 65.28
N THR A 795 -50.30 26.89 64.51
CA THR A 795 -50.96 28.19 64.16
C THR A 795 -50.12 29.38 63.69
N GLY A 796 -50.45 30.14 62.64
CA GLY A 796 -51.69 30.29 61.88
C GLY A 796 -51.78 31.71 61.29
N ALA A 797 -52.81 31.90 60.45
CA ALA A 797 -53.30 33.16 59.85
C ALA A 797 -52.47 33.76 58.70
N GLY A 798 -53.07 34.19 57.59
CA GLY A 798 -54.48 34.33 57.26
C GLY A 798 -54.61 35.21 56.01
N ASP A 799 -55.59 34.84 55.18
CA ASP A 799 -56.14 35.46 53.97
C ASP A 799 -55.31 35.51 52.67
#